data_AF-I6AR34-F1
#
_entry.id   AF-I6AR34-F1
#
_cell.length_a   1.000
_cell.length_b   1.000
_cell.length_c   1.000
_cell.angle_alpha   90.00
_cell.angle_beta   90.00
_cell.angle_gamma   90.00
#
_symmetry.space_group_name_H-M   'P 1'
#
loop_
_entity.id
_entity.type
_entity.pdbx_description
1 polymer ?
#
loop_
_entity_poly.entity_id
_entity_poly.type
_entity_poly.pdbx_seq_one_letter_code
_entity_poly.pdbx_strand_id
1 'polypeptide(L)'
;MKIRSIQIRIPNTVTLITSGLFSLAATIAIASPLAIQAADVYDLAIATPQNTCAASQGAQGAGGSVAIDGGKLVFTHGGSAGAGISDYLVARFPETTLAVGDAITLNFTIAGAPAPSLAWQPQSLRFGLFYIGDADPRTTNDYGPATGFRADYGRRMEKTNHNNGLRQRLRSSQNLFANNSARPVSTPDPTAFGYTRTPSGTITGTLAIRQVSTDTLEVTTSLGKIYPAADLVKVSGPLTLNALGIFITKHADTDRPAYTFTRLNVTHTPASNNAAATIAPVEVNPANTFTWWDAGDLIAIREDLRRNPETSPVQQAYTRLLADARAAAAVPLHSIMDKTRTPPSGDKHDYYTVGIYLWPNPDTPDHLPWVNRDGRRNPEHRNPEWDADTYTITINTIQTLALSSFFTGNAAHASRAVEHINHWFINPATRMNPNLNHAQVWPGRHEGSGWGAIEGVVLIELLDYIQLLSGTPAWTPEIDAGLRAWFADLAAWFLQNPKGQHILSSHENHGAWSLAMTATFARYGNRVDLMRQAIDRAHEKIDVEFAPDGSLPHELKRTLSLNYSIYCLRAFSVIARNAALLAPSSPETLWTYTGPSGQSIRQAFAFLAPYLLQQKPWPYPQIHGTGVGRGHTVQLTMLAHRAYGDSVFIDIARHIATKVSAPDDPQTWLLAIPPRTGIALN
;
A
#
# COMPACT_ATOMS: atom_id res chain seq x y z
N MET A 1 -32.88 -49.17 -21.95
CA MET A 1 -33.27 -49.66 -20.60
C MET A 1 -34.23 -48.64 -20.01
N LYS A 2 -35.50 -49.03 -19.79
CA LYS A 2 -36.56 -48.18 -19.20
C LYS A 2 -36.33 -48.01 -17.70
N ILE A 3 -36.77 -46.86 -17.14
CA ILE A 3 -37.57 -46.63 -15.90
C ILE A 3 -37.62 -45.10 -15.73
N ARG A 4 -38.68 -44.45 -16.22
CA ARG A 4 -39.96 -44.08 -15.57
C ARG A 4 -39.90 -42.82 -14.70
N SER A 5 -40.57 -41.82 -15.24
CA SER A 5 -41.13 -40.59 -14.65
C SER A 5 -41.94 -40.79 -13.38
N ILE A 6 -41.96 -39.75 -12.53
CA ILE A 6 -43.16 -39.33 -11.78
C ILE A 6 -43.35 -37.83 -11.98
N GLN A 7 -44.46 -37.47 -12.64
CA GLN A 7 -45.08 -36.15 -12.64
C GLN A 7 -46.00 -36.03 -11.42
N ILE A 8 -46.13 -34.82 -10.85
CA ILE A 8 -47.42 -34.34 -10.31
C ILE A 8 -47.67 -32.91 -10.82
N ARG A 9 -48.93 -32.67 -11.20
CA ARG A 9 -49.48 -31.59 -12.02
C ARG A 9 -50.25 -30.55 -11.18
N ILE A 10 -50.04 -29.24 -11.48
CA ILE A 10 -50.98 -28.11 -11.80
C ILE A 10 -52.12 -27.80 -10.75
N PRO A 11 -52.92 -26.69 -10.74
CA PRO A 11 -52.90 -25.33 -11.35
C PRO A 11 -53.26 -24.15 -10.40
N ASN A 12 -53.08 -22.89 -10.83
CA ASN A 12 -54.19 -21.98 -11.16
C ASN A 12 -53.76 -20.52 -11.42
N THR A 13 -54.40 -19.99 -12.45
CA THR A 13 -54.49 -18.62 -12.98
C THR A 13 -55.26 -17.69 -12.05
N VAL A 14 -54.89 -16.40 -11.95
CA VAL A 14 -55.84 -15.28 -11.79
C VAL A 14 -55.28 -14.04 -12.53
N THR A 15 -56.18 -13.35 -13.20
CA THR A 15 -55.99 -12.24 -14.13
C THR A 15 -56.66 -10.96 -13.58
N LEU A 16 -56.10 -9.78 -13.90
CA LEU A 16 -56.67 -8.40 -13.87
C LEU A 16 -57.00 -7.81 -12.48
N ILE A 17 -56.68 -6.54 -12.19
CA ILE A 17 -57.47 -5.34 -12.56
C ILE A 17 -56.59 -4.08 -12.59
N THR A 18 -56.85 -3.22 -13.59
CA THR A 18 -56.40 -1.82 -13.72
C THR A 18 -57.35 -0.84 -13.02
N SER A 19 -56.80 0.15 -12.31
CA SER A 19 -57.35 1.50 -12.00
C SER A 19 -56.35 2.14 -11.01
N GLY A 20 -55.94 3.41 -11.04
CA GLY A 20 -56.48 4.63 -11.60
C GLY A 20 -56.48 5.69 -10.49
N LEU A 21 -55.43 6.54 -10.47
CA LEU A 21 -55.30 7.88 -9.82
C LEU A 21 -55.60 8.04 -8.32
N PHE A 22 -54.65 8.58 -7.55
CA PHE A 22 -54.74 9.90 -6.90
C PHE A 22 -53.44 10.26 -6.17
N SER A 23 -53.03 11.52 -6.34
CA SER A 23 -51.92 12.18 -5.65
C SER A 23 -52.23 12.33 -4.15
N LEU A 24 -51.28 12.00 -3.27
CA LEU A 24 -51.17 12.62 -1.96
C LEU A 24 -49.70 12.64 -1.54
N ALA A 25 -49.15 13.84 -1.41
CA ALA A 25 -47.88 14.08 -0.77
C ALA A 25 -47.96 13.62 0.69
N ALA A 26 -47.20 12.59 1.03
CA ALA A 26 -46.93 12.19 2.40
C ALA A 26 -45.43 12.28 2.63
N THR A 27 -45.03 13.30 3.40
CA THR A 27 -43.71 13.46 4.00
C THR A 27 -43.45 12.24 4.89
N ILE A 28 -42.84 11.18 4.36
CA ILE A 28 -42.28 10.11 5.18
C ILE A 28 -40.94 10.65 5.67
N ALA A 29 -40.93 11.12 6.92
CA ALA A 29 -39.72 11.25 7.69
C ALA A 29 -39.04 9.86 7.71
N ILE A 30 -37.98 9.71 6.92
CA ILE A 30 -37.08 8.58 7.05
C ILE A 30 -36.44 8.74 8.43
N ALA A 31 -36.87 7.92 9.39
CA ALA A 31 -36.16 7.76 10.63
C ALA A 31 -34.71 7.39 10.28
N SER A 32 -33.77 8.23 10.69
CA SER A 32 -32.34 7.97 10.60
C SER A 32 -32.05 6.55 11.08
N PRO A 33 -31.16 5.78 10.42
CA PRO A 33 -30.67 4.57 11.05
C PRO A 33 -30.07 4.99 12.39
N LEU A 34 -30.53 4.36 13.48
CA LEU A 34 -29.91 4.47 14.79
C LEU A 34 -28.42 4.14 14.61
N ALA A 35 -27.59 5.18 14.55
CA ALA A 35 -26.15 5.04 14.65
C ALA A 35 -25.90 4.45 16.03
N ILE A 36 -25.48 3.19 16.08
CA ILE A 36 -24.88 2.69 17.31
C ILE A 36 -23.59 3.53 17.45
N GLN A 37 -23.31 4.10 18.62
CA GLN A 37 -22.16 4.98 18.82
C GLN A 37 -21.06 4.26 19.59
N ALA A 38 -19.80 4.63 19.33
CA ALA A 38 -18.69 4.33 20.22
C ALA A 38 -19.06 4.83 21.63
N ALA A 39 -18.97 3.96 22.62
CA ALA A 39 -19.39 4.26 23.98
C ALA A 39 -18.15 4.36 24.87
N ASP A 40 -18.03 5.48 25.57
CA ASP A 40 -17.02 5.60 26.63
C ASP A 40 -17.38 4.63 27.74
N VAL A 41 -16.60 3.55 27.85
CA VAL A 41 -16.65 2.63 28.99
C VAL A 41 -15.95 3.25 30.19
N TYR A 42 -15.12 4.26 29.96
CA TYR A 42 -14.53 5.12 30.97
C TYR A 42 -14.35 6.53 30.41
N ASP A 43 -14.81 7.55 31.14
CA ASP A 43 -14.50 8.96 30.89
C ASP A 43 -14.23 9.68 32.22
N LEU A 44 -13.08 10.35 32.27
CA LEU A 44 -12.65 11.14 33.40
C LEU A 44 -13.64 12.23 33.81
N ALA A 45 -14.42 12.78 32.87
CA ALA A 45 -15.44 13.79 33.17
C ALA A 45 -16.56 13.28 34.10
N ILE A 46 -16.69 11.95 34.27
CA ILE A 46 -17.81 11.28 34.96
C ILE A 46 -17.33 10.34 36.10
N ALA A 47 -16.04 10.02 36.20
CA ALA A 47 -15.53 8.84 36.95
C ALA A 47 -14.94 9.11 38.36
N THR A 48 -15.68 9.74 39.28
CA THR A 48 -15.11 10.19 40.58
C THR A 48 -14.88 9.17 41.71
N PRO A 49 -15.26 7.88 41.65
CA PRO A 49 -14.74 6.89 42.61
C PRO A 49 -13.90 5.75 41.99
N GLN A 50 -13.65 5.76 40.67
CA GLN A 50 -12.96 4.66 39.97
C GLN A 50 -11.43 4.82 39.89
N ASN A 51 -10.92 6.02 40.16
CA ASN A 51 -9.51 6.38 40.00
C ASN A 51 -8.74 6.21 41.29
N THR A 52 -7.60 5.55 41.21
CA THR A 52 -6.75 5.28 42.38
C THR A 52 -5.29 5.26 41.98
N CYS A 53 -4.43 5.57 42.94
CA CYS A 53 -2.99 5.44 42.81
C CYS A 53 -2.57 4.14 43.49
N ALA A 54 -1.84 3.30 42.76
CA ALA A 54 -1.26 2.09 43.30
C ALA A 54 0.28 2.18 43.30
N ALA A 55 0.88 1.68 44.37
CA ALA A 55 2.33 1.66 44.57
C ALA A 55 2.98 0.50 43.80
N SER A 56 4.14 0.72 43.19
CA SER A 56 4.94 -0.37 42.63
C SER A 56 5.74 -1.07 43.74
N GLN A 57 5.64 -2.41 43.87
CA GLN A 57 6.54 -3.15 44.75
C GLN A 57 7.90 -3.37 44.08
N GLY A 58 8.99 -3.11 44.82
CA GLY A 58 10.39 -3.25 44.39
C GLY A 58 11.23 -1.98 44.52
N ALA A 59 10.58 -0.82 44.64
CA ALA A 59 11.14 0.45 45.10
C ALA A 59 10.00 1.12 45.88
N GLN A 60 10.17 1.36 47.19
CA GLN A 60 9.09 1.77 48.10
C GLN A 60 8.18 2.85 47.49
N GLY A 61 7.01 2.46 46.95
CA GLY A 61 6.02 3.41 46.46
C GLY A 61 5.60 4.29 47.63
N ALA A 62 5.56 5.61 47.41
CA ALA A 62 5.50 6.56 48.50
C ALA A 62 4.11 7.17 48.71
N GLY A 63 3.07 6.47 48.24
CA GLY A 63 1.67 6.84 48.44
C GLY A 63 1.27 8.05 47.61
N GLY A 64 1.42 7.98 46.28
CA GLY A 64 0.89 9.00 45.38
C GLY A 64 -0.61 9.21 45.54
N SER A 65 -1.10 10.36 45.07
CA SER A 65 -2.50 10.76 45.20
C SER A 65 -3.13 11.08 43.85
N VAL A 66 -4.45 10.94 43.79
CA VAL A 66 -5.27 11.33 42.65
C VAL A 66 -6.31 12.32 43.14
N ALA A 67 -6.43 13.47 42.48
CA ALA A 67 -7.45 14.47 42.75
C ALA A 67 -8.15 14.86 41.44
N ILE A 68 -9.39 15.33 41.55
CA ILE A 68 -10.09 16.00 40.45
C ILE A 68 -10.11 17.50 40.75
N ASP A 69 -9.49 18.30 39.90
CA ASP A 69 -9.44 19.76 40.01
C ASP A 69 -9.92 20.40 38.69
N GLY A 70 -10.96 21.24 38.76
CA GLY A 70 -11.53 21.90 37.59
C GLY A 70 -11.95 20.98 36.44
N GLY A 71 -12.40 19.76 36.74
CA GLY A 71 -12.78 18.74 35.74
C GLY A 71 -11.59 18.00 35.11
N LYS A 72 -10.38 18.15 35.66
CA LYS A 72 -9.15 17.47 35.23
C LYS A 72 -8.65 16.55 36.32
N LEU A 73 -8.02 15.44 35.96
CA LEU A 73 -7.41 14.53 36.93
C LEU A 73 -5.97 14.90 37.14
N VAL A 74 -5.60 15.09 38.40
CA VAL A 74 -4.25 15.40 38.83
C VAL A 74 -3.67 14.19 39.54
N PHE A 75 -2.71 13.54 38.91
CA PHE A 75 -1.95 12.42 39.46
C PHE A 75 -0.63 12.94 40.06
N THR A 76 -0.45 12.79 41.37
CA THR A 76 0.73 13.31 42.08
C THR A 76 1.53 12.16 42.66
N HIS A 77 2.84 12.11 42.40
CA HIS A 77 3.71 11.12 43.02
C HIS A 77 3.91 11.32 44.52
N GLY A 78 4.06 10.22 45.25
CA GLY A 78 4.38 10.23 46.67
C GLY A 78 5.88 10.48 46.97
N GLY A 79 6.19 10.77 48.24
CA GLY A 79 7.56 10.79 48.78
C GLY A 79 8.40 12.06 48.56
N SER A 80 9.50 12.20 49.29
CA SER A 80 10.51 13.27 49.16
C SER A 80 11.56 12.96 48.07
N ALA A 81 12.41 13.93 47.71
CA ALA A 81 13.53 13.74 46.77
C ALA A 81 14.48 12.59 47.18
N GLY A 82 14.96 11.82 46.19
CA GLY A 82 15.92 10.71 46.37
C GLY A 82 15.33 9.31 46.19
N ALA A 83 15.92 8.54 45.25
CA ALA A 83 15.59 7.19 44.79
C ALA A 83 14.31 7.03 43.93
N GLY A 84 14.39 6.15 42.92
CA GLY A 84 13.44 5.93 41.81
C GLY A 84 12.08 5.37 42.23
N ILE A 85 11.35 6.12 43.03
CA ILE A 85 9.96 5.85 43.41
C ILE A 85 9.10 5.99 42.16
N SER A 86 8.33 4.94 41.85
CA SER A 86 7.39 4.93 40.74
C SER A 86 5.99 4.57 41.25
N ASP A 87 5.05 5.48 41.03
CA ASP A 87 3.62 5.27 41.25
C ASP A 87 2.92 5.10 39.90
N TYR A 88 1.77 4.44 39.88
CA TYR A 88 0.94 4.33 38.68
C TYR A 88 -0.52 4.60 39.01
N LEU A 89 -1.19 5.26 38.06
CA LEU A 89 -2.63 5.47 38.05
C LEU A 89 -3.30 4.21 37.49
N VAL A 90 -4.32 3.73 38.18
CA VAL A 90 -5.22 2.68 37.68
C VAL A 90 -6.64 3.19 37.76
N ALA A 91 -7.43 2.87 36.75
CA ALA A 91 -8.88 3.07 36.81
C ALA A 91 -9.60 1.84 36.28
N ARG A 92 -10.66 1.43 36.98
CA ARG A 92 -11.50 0.30 36.59
C ARG A 92 -12.67 0.80 35.73
N PHE A 93 -13.01 0.05 34.71
CA PHE A 93 -14.16 0.28 33.85
C PHE A 93 -14.99 -1.01 33.73
N PRO A 94 -16.25 -0.96 33.24
CA PRO A 94 -17.08 -2.15 33.07
C PRO A 94 -16.37 -3.22 32.24
N GLU A 95 -16.50 -4.48 32.65
CA GLU A 95 -15.87 -5.58 31.93
C GLU A 95 -16.32 -5.60 30.47
N THR A 96 -15.36 -5.49 29.56
CA THR A 96 -15.58 -5.39 28.12
C THR A 96 -14.90 -6.56 27.44
N THR A 97 -15.70 -7.47 26.88
CA THR A 97 -15.21 -8.59 26.07
C THR A 97 -15.35 -8.24 24.59
N LEU A 98 -14.25 -8.32 23.84
CA LEU A 98 -14.22 -7.97 22.43
C LEU A 98 -14.73 -9.14 21.59
N ALA A 99 -15.83 -8.92 20.86
CA ALA A 99 -16.20 -9.78 19.75
C ALA A 99 -15.24 -9.57 18.56
N VAL A 100 -15.18 -10.52 17.62
CA VAL A 100 -14.44 -10.31 16.37
C VAL A 100 -14.97 -9.06 15.67
N GLY A 101 -14.08 -8.13 15.36
CA GLY A 101 -14.39 -6.81 14.80
C GLY A 101 -14.49 -5.69 15.83
N ASP A 102 -14.63 -5.98 17.12
CA ASP A 102 -14.65 -4.96 18.17
C ASP A 102 -13.26 -4.32 18.38
N ALA A 103 -13.28 -3.08 18.85
CA ALA A 103 -12.09 -2.35 19.24
C ALA A 103 -12.31 -1.68 20.59
N ILE A 104 -11.25 -1.58 21.39
CA ILE A 104 -11.22 -0.80 22.61
C ILE A 104 -9.99 0.10 22.61
N THR A 105 -10.20 1.38 22.89
CA THR A 105 -9.17 2.42 22.73
C THR A 105 -9.03 3.22 24.00
N LEU A 106 -7.83 3.25 24.57
CA LEU A 106 -7.41 4.20 25.60
C LEU A 106 -6.89 5.47 24.92
N ASN A 107 -7.44 6.63 25.25
CA ASN A 107 -6.92 7.93 24.85
C ASN A 107 -6.57 8.77 26.08
N PHE A 108 -5.45 9.49 26.02
CA PHE A 108 -5.10 10.43 27.07
C PHE A 108 -4.39 11.68 26.55
N THR A 109 -4.47 12.76 27.32
CA THR A 109 -3.69 13.99 27.14
C THR A 109 -3.28 14.50 28.51
N ILE A 110 -1.97 14.67 28.71
CA ILE A 110 -1.35 15.19 29.93
C ILE A 110 -0.83 16.61 29.65
N ALA A 111 -1.20 17.59 30.47
CA ALA A 111 -0.79 18.99 30.37
C ALA A 111 -0.05 19.44 31.65
N GLY A 112 0.89 20.39 31.52
CA GLY A 112 1.61 21.00 32.64
C GLY A 112 2.88 21.74 32.23
N ALA A 113 3.29 22.76 33.00
CA ALA A 113 4.51 23.53 32.81
C ALA A 113 5.38 23.53 34.11
N PRO A 114 6.71 23.34 34.02
CA PRO A 114 7.43 22.94 32.82
C PRO A 114 6.96 21.54 32.36
N ALA A 115 7.02 21.27 31.05
CA ALA A 115 6.48 20.03 30.45
C ALA A 115 6.77 18.82 31.34
N PRO A 116 5.81 17.89 31.55
CA PRO A 116 5.98 16.75 32.44
C PRO A 116 7.36 16.13 32.22
N SER A 117 8.26 16.32 33.18
CA SER A 117 9.66 15.95 33.04
C SER A 117 9.75 14.44 33.24
N LEU A 118 9.37 13.68 32.21
CA LEU A 118 9.60 12.26 32.18
C LEU A 118 11.10 12.02 32.44
N ALA A 119 11.42 11.09 33.33
CA ALA A 119 12.80 10.72 33.58
C ALA A 119 13.52 10.37 32.27
N TRP A 120 14.77 10.81 32.09
CA TRP A 120 15.59 10.51 30.90
C TRP A 120 16.13 9.06 30.92
N GLN A 121 15.22 8.08 30.93
CA GLN A 121 15.48 6.64 31.08
C GLN A 121 14.63 5.83 30.06
N PRO A 122 14.92 4.54 29.84
CA PRO A 122 13.97 3.65 29.14
C PRO A 122 12.65 3.49 29.91
N GLN A 123 11.56 3.28 29.18
CA GLN A 123 10.23 3.00 29.73
C GLN A 123 9.70 4.04 30.77
N SER A 124 9.99 5.33 30.56
CA SER A 124 9.58 6.44 31.43
C SER A 124 8.09 6.72 31.43
N LEU A 125 7.39 6.33 30.36
CA LEU A 125 5.94 6.41 30.25
C LEU A 125 5.43 5.06 29.74
N ARG A 126 4.55 4.43 30.51
CA ARG A 126 3.90 3.18 30.10
C ARG A 126 2.41 3.34 30.30
N PHE A 127 1.64 2.82 29.35
CA PHE A 127 0.19 2.84 29.47
C PHE A 127 -0.39 1.60 28.83
N GLY A 128 -1.49 1.12 29.39
CA GLY A 128 -2.03 -0.19 29.03
C GLY A 128 -3.50 -0.35 29.34
N LEU A 129 -4.08 -1.35 28.69
CA LEU A 129 -5.39 -1.89 28.98
C LEU A 129 -5.22 -3.30 29.53
N PHE A 130 -5.88 -3.58 30.64
CA PHE A 130 -5.71 -4.80 31.39
C PHE A 130 -7.04 -5.44 31.75
N TYR A 131 -6.99 -6.74 31.94
CA TYR A 131 -7.96 -7.49 32.72
C TYR A 131 -7.37 -7.75 34.08
N ILE A 132 -7.98 -7.19 35.13
CA ILE A 132 -7.55 -7.37 36.52
C ILE A 132 -8.50 -8.27 37.33
N GLY A 133 -9.51 -8.86 36.68
CA GLY A 133 -10.56 -9.62 37.35
C GLY A 133 -11.31 -8.76 38.36
N ASP A 134 -11.54 -9.30 39.56
CA ASP A 134 -12.28 -8.62 40.63
C ASP A 134 -11.43 -7.73 41.55
N ALA A 135 -10.13 -7.60 41.28
CA ALA A 135 -9.25 -6.73 42.05
C ALA A 135 -9.84 -5.30 42.16
N ASP A 136 -9.96 -4.79 43.39
CA ASP A 136 -10.36 -3.41 43.65
C ASP A 136 -9.09 -2.55 43.73
N PRO A 137 -8.82 -1.70 42.71
CA PRO A 137 -7.56 -0.97 42.66
C PRO A 137 -7.44 0.07 43.79
N ARG A 138 -8.52 0.35 44.54
CA ARG A 138 -8.51 1.23 45.72
C ARG A 138 -7.93 0.55 46.97
N THR A 139 -7.96 -0.78 47.02
CA THR A 139 -7.63 -1.55 48.22
C THR A 139 -6.53 -2.59 47.99
N THR A 140 -6.19 -2.91 46.73
CA THR A 140 -5.07 -3.79 46.39
C THR A 140 -4.03 -3.14 45.47
N ASN A 141 -2.76 -3.39 45.78
CA ASN A 141 -1.62 -3.12 44.90
C ASN A 141 -1.07 -4.40 44.23
N ASP A 142 -1.73 -5.55 44.49
CA ASP A 142 -1.42 -6.84 43.89
C ASP A 142 -2.48 -7.20 42.83
N TYR A 143 -2.03 -7.28 41.59
CA TYR A 143 -2.82 -7.60 40.40
C TYR A 143 -2.45 -8.96 39.80
N GLY A 144 -1.70 -9.81 40.52
CA GLY A 144 -1.26 -11.17 40.18
C GLY A 144 -1.62 -11.68 38.77
N PRO A 145 -2.80 -12.30 38.60
CA PRO A 145 -3.22 -12.97 37.37
C PRO A 145 -3.63 -12.04 36.22
N ALA A 146 -3.39 -10.73 36.33
CA ALA A 146 -3.80 -9.78 35.31
C ALA A 146 -3.17 -10.06 33.95
N THR A 147 -3.98 -9.92 32.89
CA THR A 147 -3.57 -9.99 31.48
C THR A 147 -3.78 -8.65 30.81
N GLY A 148 -3.22 -8.48 29.62
CA GLY A 148 -3.49 -7.29 28.81
C GLY A 148 -2.29 -6.86 27.98
N PHE A 149 -2.36 -5.63 27.50
CA PHE A 149 -1.36 -5.06 26.62
C PHE A 149 -0.96 -3.68 27.10
N ARG A 150 0.32 -3.36 26.93
CA ARG A 150 0.84 -2.04 27.25
C ARG A 150 1.87 -1.59 26.23
N ALA A 151 2.00 -0.28 26.07
CA ALA A 151 3.08 0.34 25.33
C ALA A 151 4.08 0.93 26.32
N ASP A 152 5.36 0.64 26.11
CA ASP A 152 6.45 1.15 26.93
C ASP A 152 7.27 2.16 26.12
N TYR A 153 7.15 3.46 26.44
CA TYR A 153 7.87 4.57 25.80
C TYR A 153 9.00 5.09 26.68
N GLY A 154 10.13 5.40 26.06
CA GLY A 154 11.31 5.95 26.73
C GLY A 154 12.04 6.99 25.90
N ARG A 155 13.23 7.38 26.34
CA ARG A 155 14.11 8.28 25.56
C ARG A 155 14.40 7.69 24.17
N ARG A 156 14.28 8.49 23.11
CA ARG A 156 14.81 8.16 21.78
C ARG A 156 16.35 8.11 21.84
N MET A 157 16.93 6.92 21.70
CA MET A 157 18.38 6.67 21.68
C MET A 157 18.71 5.85 20.45
N GLU A 158 19.79 6.18 19.75
CA GLU A 158 20.03 5.59 18.44
C GLU A 158 20.41 4.10 18.48
N LYS A 159 21.00 3.53 19.56
CA LYS A 159 21.55 2.14 19.47
C LYS A 159 21.60 1.23 20.72
N THR A 160 21.04 1.54 21.90
CA THR A 160 21.39 0.73 23.12
C THR A 160 20.28 0.37 24.12
N ASN A 161 18.98 0.32 23.77
CA ASN A 161 17.97 -0.08 24.77
C ASN A 161 16.82 -0.95 24.24
N HIS A 162 16.84 -2.24 24.61
CA HIS A 162 15.94 -3.28 24.13
C HIS A 162 14.58 -3.36 24.86
N ASN A 163 14.19 -2.33 25.63
CA ASN A 163 13.05 -2.44 26.54
C ASN A 163 11.80 -1.62 26.18
N ASN A 164 11.89 -0.68 25.23
CA ASN A 164 10.71 0.06 24.73
C ASN A 164 9.97 -0.77 23.67
N GLY A 165 8.65 -0.66 23.60
CA GLY A 165 7.85 -1.43 22.64
C GLY A 165 6.47 -1.83 23.17
N LEU A 166 5.70 -2.51 22.31
CA LEU A 166 4.46 -3.18 22.70
C LEU A 166 4.76 -4.44 23.50
N ARG A 167 4.05 -4.63 24.60
CA ARG A 167 4.21 -5.77 25.48
C ARG A 167 2.89 -6.41 25.86
N GLN A 168 2.90 -7.74 25.90
CA GLN A 168 1.80 -8.56 26.38
C GLN A 168 2.08 -9.00 27.81
N ARG A 169 1.12 -8.77 28.70
CA ARG A 169 1.15 -9.24 30.09
C ARG A 169 0.60 -10.67 30.17
N LEU A 170 1.39 -11.59 30.72
CA LEU A 170 1.12 -13.03 30.71
C LEU A 170 0.80 -13.62 32.11
N ARG A 171 -0.10 -12.98 32.87
CA ARG A 171 -0.52 -13.46 34.21
C ARG A 171 0.64 -13.68 35.20
N SER A 172 1.67 -12.84 35.17
CA SER A 172 2.85 -12.99 36.03
C SER A 172 3.12 -11.74 36.87
N SER A 173 3.42 -11.96 38.16
CA SER A 173 3.74 -10.97 39.22
C SER A 173 2.59 -10.09 39.75
N GLN A 174 2.82 -9.49 40.92
CA GLN A 174 1.87 -8.64 41.64
C GLN A 174 1.65 -7.26 41.02
N ASN A 175 2.52 -6.77 40.11
CA ASN A 175 2.48 -5.39 39.62
C ASN A 175 2.20 -5.32 38.11
N LEU A 176 1.23 -4.49 37.69
CA LEU A 176 0.83 -4.27 36.29
C LEU A 176 1.98 -3.86 35.35
N PHE A 177 2.92 -3.06 35.85
CA PHE A 177 3.98 -2.44 35.06
C PHE A 177 5.38 -3.03 35.28
N ALA A 178 5.53 -4.10 36.06
CA ALA A 178 6.82 -4.75 36.26
C ALA A 178 7.45 -5.23 34.94
N ASN A 179 8.79 -5.30 34.87
CA ASN A 179 9.48 -5.69 33.64
C ASN A 179 9.46 -7.21 33.40
N ASN A 180 9.45 -8.01 34.46
CA ASN A 180 9.32 -9.46 34.41
C ASN A 180 7.86 -9.94 34.20
N SER A 181 6.90 -9.02 34.18
CA SER A 181 5.47 -9.35 34.08
C SER A 181 4.92 -9.35 32.66
N ALA A 182 5.72 -8.93 31.68
CA ALA A 182 5.28 -8.77 30.30
C ALA A 182 6.38 -9.11 29.30
N ARG A 183 6.02 -9.79 28.20
CA ARG A 183 6.92 -10.13 27.10
C ARG A 183 6.73 -9.16 25.93
N PRO A 184 7.80 -8.83 25.18
CA PRO A 184 7.66 -8.08 23.93
C PRO A 184 6.71 -8.80 22.96
N VAL A 185 5.82 -8.03 22.32
CA VAL A 185 4.92 -8.52 21.27
C VAL A 185 5.67 -8.66 19.93
N SER A 186 6.65 -7.79 19.70
CA SER A 186 7.50 -7.73 18.52
C SER A 186 8.94 -7.43 18.91
N THR A 187 9.85 -7.43 17.93
CA THR A 187 11.24 -7.00 18.15
C THR A 187 11.24 -5.56 18.65
N PRO A 188 11.83 -5.25 19.82
CA PRO A 188 11.86 -3.90 20.35
C PRO A 188 12.47 -2.88 19.36
N ASP A 189 11.71 -1.82 19.04
CA ASP A 189 12.15 -0.73 18.17
C ASP A 189 12.30 0.58 18.98
N PRO A 190 13.53 0.95 19.39
CA PRO A 190 13.75 2.17 20.16
C PRO A 190 13.51 3.46 19.36
N THR A 191 13.41 3.38 18.03
CA THR A 191 13.13 4.53 17.15
C THR A 191 11.64 4.82 17.04
N ALA A 192 10.79 3.79 17.01
CA ALA A 192 9.33 3.90 16.99
C ALA A 192 8.71 4.17 18.38
N PHE A 193 9.39 3.80 19.46
CA PHE A 193 8.91 3.96 20.85
C PHE A 193 9.74 4.98 21.67
N GLY A 194 10.39 5.93 20.99
CA GLY A 194 11.24 6.96 21.58
C GLY A 194 10.60 8.35 21.51
N TYR A 195 10.38 9.01 22.66
CA TYR A 195 9.88 10.40 22.67
C TYR A 195 11.02 11.44 22.69
N THR A 196 10.74 12.60 22.12
CA THR A 196 11.64 13.78 22.12
C THR A 196 11.02 14.86 23.02
N ARG A 197 11.81 15.44 23.93
CA ARG A 197 11.34 16.49 24.83
C ARG A 197 10.95 17.74 24.04
N THR A 198 9.76 18.29 24.29
CA THR A 198 9.38 19.61 23.78
C THR A 198 9.42 20.65 24.93
N PRO A 199 9.91 21.89 24.69
CA PRO A 199 10.07 22.91 25.74
C PRO A 199 8.74 23.40 26.35
N SER A 200 7.67 23.36 25.58
CA SER A 200 6.28 23.55 26.00
C SER A 200 5.49 22.38 25.45
N GLY A 201 4.75 21.62 26.25
CA GLY A 201 4.08 20.48 25.64
C GLY A 201 3.11 19.71 26.50
N THR A 202 1.91 19.58 25.96
CA THR A 202 0.98 18.48 26.25
C THR A 202 1.53 17.18 25.66
N ILE A 203 1.40 16.07 26.39
CA ILE A 203 1.66 14.72 25.88
C ILE A 203 0.31 14.05 25.59
N THR A 204 0.06 13.72 24.32
CA THR A 204 -1.13 12.96 23.92
C THR A 204 -0.72 11.56 23.52
N GLY A 205 -1.45 10.54 23.94
CA GLY A 205 -1.19 9.16 23.52
C GLY A 205 -2.46 8.35 23.34
N THR A 206 -2.31 7.26 22.60
CA THR A 206 -3.37 6.28 22.33
C THR A 206 -2.85 4.86 22.38
N LEU A 207 -3.67 3.94 22.88
CA LEU A 207 -3.50 2.48 22.74
C LEU A 207 -4.84 1.88 22.31
N ALA A 208 -4.89 1.29 21.12
CA ALA A 208 -6.07 0.60 20.60
C ALA A 208 -5.79 -0.89 20.46
N ILE A 209 -6.77 -1.71 20.84
CA ILE A 209 -6.74 -3.17 20.69
C ILE A 209 -7.98 -3.59 19.91
N ARG A 210 -7.78 -4.24 18.78
CA ARG A 210 -8.85 -4.74 17.91
C ARG A 210 -8.81 -6.25 17.81
N GLN A 211 -9.95 -6.92 17.99
CA GLN A 211 -10.07 -8.35 17.78
C GLN A 211 -10.27 -8.61 16.28
N VAL A 212 -9.22 -9.04 15.58
CA VAL A 212 -9.23 -9.20 14.11
C VAL A 212 -9.85 -10.53 13.69
N SER A 213 -9.58 -11.58 14.46
CA SER A 213 -10.16 -12.92 14.31
C SER A 213 -10.34 -13.53 15.69
N THR A 214 -10.86 -14.75 15.77
CA THR A 214 -11.02 -15.49 17.02
C THR A 214 -9.70 -15.74 17.78
N ASP A 215 -8.56 -15.65 17.09
CA ASP A 215 -7.24 -15.97 17.62
C ASP A 215 -6.20 -14.86 17.41
N THR A 216 -6.59 -13.70 16.87
CA THR A 216 -5.66 -12.64 16.48
C THR A 216 -6.17 -11.27 16.92
N LEU A 217 -5.29 -10.52 17.57
CA LEU A 217 -5.47 -9.12 17.92
C LEU A 217 -4.55 -8.24 17.07
N GLU A 218 -5.00 -7.02 16.82
CA GLU A 218 -4.17 -5.91 16.36
C GLU A 218 -4.03 -4.91 17.51
N VAL A 219 -2.79 -4.60 17.89
CA VAL A 219 -2.48 -3.66 18.95
C VAL A 219 -1.74 -2.48 18.34
N THR A 220 -2.33 -1.28 18.45
CA THR A 220 -1.80 -0.04 17.87
C THR A 220 -1.58 1.01 18.94
N THR A 221 -0.51 1.80 18.83
CA THR A 221 -0.22 2.86 19.78
C THR A 221 0.43 4.08 19.14
N SER A 222 0.17 5.26 19.71
CA SER A 222 0.84 6.51 19.34
C SER A 222 1.14 7.35 20.58
N LEU A 223 2.18 8.18 20.49
CA LEU A 223 2.55 9.16 21.52
C LEU A 223 3.09 10.44 20.86
N GLY A 224 2.43 11.57 21.06
CA GLY A 224 2.80 12.84 20.45
C GLY A 224 2.76 12.80 18.91
N LYS A 225 3.82 13.29 18.26
CA LYS A 225 3.99 13.26 16.78
C LYS A 225 4.73 12.01 16.27
N ILE A 226 4.90 10.99 17.11
CA ILE A 226 5.63 9.77 16.75
C ILE A 226 4.67 8.85 15.98
N TYR A 227 5.16 8.27 14.88
CA TYR A 227 4.38 7.41 13.97
C TYR A 227 3.66 6.28 14.72
N PRO A 228 2.44 5.90 14.31
CA PRO A 228 1.71 4.81 14.94
C PRO A 228 2.48 3.50 14.77
N ALA A 229 2.74 2.80 15.87
CA ALA A 229 3.27 1.44 15.86
C ALA A 229 2.10 0.45 15.94
N ALA A 230 2.15 -0.61 15.13
CA ALA A 230 1.10 -1.63 15.05
C ALA A 230 1.73 -3.02 15.08
N ASP A 231 1.18 -3.93 15.89
CA ASP A 231 1.58 -5.34 15.91
C ASP A 231 0.37 -6.26 15.92
N LEU A 232 0.51 -7.43 15.29
CA LEU A 232 -0.47 -8.51 15.34
C LEU A 232 -0.07 -9.54 16.39
N VAL A 233 -0.98 -9.86 17.31
CA VAL A 233 -0.72 -10.76 18.43
C VAL A 233 -1.66 -11.95 18.38
N LYS A 234 -1.11 -13.16 18.48
CA LYS A 234 -1.91 -14.37 18.66
C LYS A 234 -2.42 -14.49 20.10
N VAL A 235 -3.70 -14.79 20.25
CA VAL A 235 -4.37 -14.97 21.54
C VAL A 235 -5.25 -16.22 21.54
N SER A 236 -5.48 -16.80 22.71
CA SER A 236 -6.30 -18.00 22.89
C SER A 236 -7.76 -17.63 23.19
N GLY A 237 -8.41 -16.93 22.25
CA GLY A 237 -9.83 -16.56 22.33
C GLY A 237 -10.09 -15.04 22.46
N PRO A 238 -11.37 -14.67 22.65
CA PRO A 238 -11.80 -13.27 22.80
C PRO A 238 -11.08 -12.58 23.95
N LEU A 239 -10.64 -11.34 23.72
CA LEU A 239 -9.98 -10.54 24.75
C LEU A 239 -11.01 -9.84 25.64
N THR A 240 -10.93 -10.06 26.94
CA THR A 240 -11.68 -9.31 27.96
C THR A 240 -10.75 -8.32 28.66
N LEU A 241 -11.24 -7.11 28.94
CA LEU A 241 -10.52 -6.03 29.62
C LEU A 241 -11.46 -5.27 30.57
N ASN A 242 -10.94 -4.76 31.69
CA ASN A 242 -11.74 -4.03 32.67
C ASN A 242 -10.96 -2.96 33.44
N ALA A 243 -9.72 -2.65 33.05
CA ALA A 243 -8.93 -1.60 33.67
C ALA A 243 -7.99 -0.91 32.68
N LEU A 244 -7.73 0.37 32.92
CA LEU A 244 -6.63 1.11 32.31
C LEU A 244 -5.54 1.34 33.36
N GLY A 245 -4.30 1.44 32.90
CA GLY A 245 -3.18 1.83 33.76
C GLY A 245 -2.26 2.82 33.06
N ILE A 246 -1.73 3.78 33.82
CA ILE A 246 -0.70 4.73 33.37
C ILE A 246 0.41 4.80 34.42
N PHE A 247 1.63 4.49 33.98
CA PHE A 247 2.84 4.55 34.77
C PHE A 247 3.73 5.66 34.25
N ILE A 248 4.19 6.51 35.16
CA ILE A 248 5.08 7.64 34.84
C ILE A 248 6.25 7.60 35.80
N THR A 249 7.48 7.67 35.29
CA THR A 249 8.68 7.71 36.13
C THR A 249 8.96 9.13 36.63
N LYS A 250 9.21 9.27 37.94
CA LYS A 250 9.61 10.53 38.60
C LYS A 250 11.02 10.99 38.16
N HIS A 251 11.22 12.30 37.96
CA HIS A 251 12.54 12.91 37.78
C HIS A 251 13.23 13.16 39.15
N ALA A 252 14.56 13.01 39.22
CA ALA A 252 15.31 13.12 40.47
C ALA A 252 15.29 14.53 41.10
N ASP A 253 15.14 15.57 40.28
CA ASP A 253 15.33 16.98 40.66
C ASP A 253 14.04 17.72 41.09
N THR A 254 12.90 17.02 41.18
CA THR A 254 11.60 17.66 41.50
C THR A 254 10.94 16.99 42.71
N ASP A 255 10.64 17.78 43.74
CA ASP A 255 9.78 17.33 44.84
C ASP A 255 8.33 17.23 44.33
N ARG A 256 7.80 15.99 44.33
CA ARG A 256 6.41 15.62 44.02
C ARG A 256 5.85 16.17 42.69
N PRO A 257 6.29 15.65 41.52
CA PRO A 257 5.69 16.03 40.25
C PRO A 257 4.21 15.63 40.18
N ALA A 258 3.37 16.56 39.72
CA ALA A 258 1.95 16.36 39.47
C ALA A 258 1.65 16.40 37.96
N TYR A 259 0.90 15.42 37.47
CA TYR A 259 0.51 15.26 36.07
C TYR A 259 -0.98 15.51 35.92
N THR A 260 -1.34 16.54 35.14
CA THR A 260 -2.74 16.90 34.92
C THR A 260 -3.24 16.29 33.62
N PHE A 261 -4.18 15.36 33.70
CA PHE A 261 -4.87 14.79 32.55
C PHE A 261 -6.03 15.72 32.14
N THR A 262 -5.92 16.30 30.94
CA THR A 262 -6.99 17.05 30.29
C THR A 262 -7.88 16.16 29.42
N ARG A 263 -7.45 14.93 29.17
CA ARG A 263 -8.24 13.86 28.55
C ARG A 263 -7.77 12.53 29.12
N LEU A 264 -8.70 11.67 29.51
CA LEU A 264 -8.45 10.27 29.84
C LEU A 264 -9.76 9.51 29.65
N ASN A 265 -9.86 8.74 28.57
CA ASN A 265 -11.05 7.93 28.31
C ASN A 265 -10.68 6.56 27.75
N VAL A 266 -11.58 5.60 27.92
CA VAL A 266 -11.56 4.31 27.25
C VAL A 266 -12.87 4.14 26.52
N THR A 267 -12.80 3.92 25.22
CA THR A 267 -13.97 3.80 24.36
C THR A 267 -14.05 2.39 23.81
N HIS A 268 -15.18 1.71 23.98
CA HIS A 268 -15.50 0.45 23.29
C HIS A 268 -16.28 0.78 22.01
N THR A 269 -15.82 0.20 20.91
CA THR A 269 -16.48 0.34 19.62
C THR A 269 -16.84 -1.05 19.11
N PRO A 270 -18.14 -1.40 19.06
CA PRO A 270 -18.61 -2.67 18.54
C PRO A 270 -18.34 -2.83 17.03
N ALA A 271 -18.21 -4.06 16.57
CA ALA A 271 -17.97 -4.41 15.16
C ALA A 271 -19.00 -3.80 14.18
N SER A 272 -20.24 -3.58 14.62
CA SER A 272 -21.29 -2.91 13.82
C SER A 272 -21.05 -1.40 13.59
N ASN A 273 -20.10 -0.79 14.30
CA ASN A 273 -19.64 0.60 14.10
C ASN A 273 -18.15 0.72 13.79
N ASN A 274 -17.40 -0.37 13.83
CA ASN A 274 -16.05 -0.38 13.30
C ASN A 274 -16.12 -0.59 11.79
N ALA A 275 -16.53 0.47 11.09
CA ALA A 275 -15.77 0.82 9.90
C ALA A 275 -14.30 0.75 10.32
N ALA A 276 -13.55 -0.20 9.74
CA ALA A 276 -12.13 -0.42 9.95
C ALA A 276 -11.46 0.85 10.46
N ALA A 277 -10.91 0.83 11.69
CA ALA A 277 -10.31 1.99 12.34
C ALA A 277 -9.60 2.82 11.28
N THR A 278 -10.24 3.94 10.96
CA THR A 278 -9.87 4.82 9.88
C THR A 278 -8.66 5.57 10.39
N ILE A 279 -7.46 5.04 10.10
CA ILE A 279 -6.48 5.95 9.51
C ILE A 279 -7.22 6.53 8.32
N ALA A 280 -7.42 7.86 8.32
CA ALA A 280 -8.07 8.55 7.20
C ALA A 280 -7.58 7.87 5.92
N PRO A 281 -8.49 7.39 5.03
CA PRO A 281 -8.05 6.73 3.82
C PRO A 281 -6.98 7.61 3.21
N VAL A 282 -5.86 7.03 2.77
CA VAL A 282 -4.97 7.78 1.88
C VAL A 282 -5.87 8.19 0.73
N GLU A 283 -6.25 9.47 0.72
CA GLU A 283 -7.09 10.02 -0.30
C GLU A 283 -6.18 10.10 -1.51
N VAL A 284 -6.56 9.36 -2.55
CA VAL A 284 -5.97 9.58 -3.85
C VAL A 284 -6.32 11.01 -4.21
N ASN A 285 -5.31 11.87 -4.29
CA ASN A 285 -5.53 13.24 -4.69
C ASN A 285 -6.30 13.21 -6.03
N PRO A 286 -7.48 13.85 -6.16
CA PRO A 286 -8.24 13.84 -7.40
C PRO A 286 -7.48 14.45 -8.59
N ALA A 287 -6.43 15.24 -8.33
CA ALA A 287 -5.51 15.73 -9.34
C ALA A 287 -4.47 14.67 -9.80
N ASN A 288 -4.36 13.54 -9.10
CA ASN A 288 -3.46 12.46 -9.50
C ASN A 288 -3.99 11.77 -10.75
N THR A 289 -3.27 11.99 -11.85
CA THR A 289 -3.55 11.35 -13.12
C THR A 289 -2.83 10.01 -13.22
N PHE A 290 -3.59 8.91 -13.23
CA PHE A 290 -3.08 7.54 -13.45
C PHE A 290 -2.99 7.23 -14.95
N THR A 291 -2.00 6.41 -15.30
CA THR A 291 -1.67 6.01 -16.68
C THR A 291 -2.39 4.73 -17.08
N TRP A 292 -2.30 3.71 -16.23
CA TRP A 292 -2.88 2.40 -16.46
C TRP A 292 -4.24 2.25 -15.80
N TRP A 293 -4.38 2.81 -14.60
CA TRP A 293 -5.57 2.61 -13.78
C TRP A 293 -6.47 3.84 -13.75
N ASP A 294 -7.61 3.67 -13.10
CA ASP A 294 -8.52 4.74 -12.77
C ASP A 294 -8.67 4.83 -11.25
N ALA A 295 -8.56 6.04 -10.71
CA ALA A 295 -8.68 6.26 -9.28
C ALA A 295 -10.06 5.83 -8.75
N GLY A 296 -11.14 6.06 -9.52
CA GLY A 296 -12.49 5.67 -9.16
C GLY A 296 -12.66 4.16 -9.06
N ASP A 297 -12.04 3.40 -9.96
CA ASP A 297 -12.05 1.94 -9.93
C ASP A 297 -11.29 1.39 -8.72
N LEU A 298 -10.09 1.92 -8.43
CA LEU A 298 -9.30 1.53 -7.26
C LEU A 298 -10.04 1.82 -5.94
N ILE A 299 -10.65 3.00 -5.85
CA ILE A 299 -11.49 3.39 -4.71
C ILE A 299 -12.68 2.44 -4.60
N ALA A 300 -13.36 2.12 -5.70
CA ALA A 300 -14.50 1.21 -5.69
C ALA A 300 -14.12 -0.20 -5.22
N ILE A 301 -12.96 -0.73 -5.66
CA ILE A 301 -12.42 -2.02 -5.19
C ILE A 301 -12.13 -1.96 -3.69
N ARG A 302 -11.46 -0.92 -3.21
CA ARG A 302 -11.15 -0.74 -1.78
C ARG A 302 -12.42 -0.65 -0.93
N GLU A 303 -13.41 0.12 -1.38
CA GLU A 303 -14.68 0.27 -0.66
C GLU A 303 -15.54 -0.99 -0.71
N ASP A 304 -15.43 -1.81 -1.76
CA ASP A 304 -16.04 -3.14 -1.77
C ASP A 304 -15.39 -4.09 -0.78
N LEU A 305 -14.06 -4.17 -0.75
CA LEU A 305 -13.31 -4.94 0.27
C LEU A 305 -13.69 -4.52 1.70
N ARG A 306 -13.88 -3.22 1.95
CA ARG A 306 -14.29 -2.70 3.26
C ARG A 306 -15.72 -3.07 3.64
N ARG A 307 -16.65 -3.01 2.67
CA ARG A 307 -18.08 -3.34 2.91
C ARG A 307 -18.33 -4.84 2.97
N ASN A 308 -17.56 -5.62 2.21
CA ASN A 308 -17.77 -7.05 1.96
C ASN A 308 -16.48 -7.86 2.19
N PRO A 309 -15.83 -7.79 3.38
CA PRO A 309 -14.50 -8.37 3.60
C PRO A 309 -14.43 -9.90 3.46
N GLU A 310 -15.54 -10.61 3.56
CA GLU A 310 -15.57 -12.08 3.42
C GLU A 310 -16.09 -12.54 2.05
N THR A 311 -16.87 -11.69 1.38
CA THR A 311 -17.61 -12.05 0.15
C THR A 311 -17.13 -11.29 -1.09
N SER A 312 -16.24 -10.31 -0.93
CA SER A 312 -15.67 -9.57 -2.04
C SER A 312 -14.94 -10.52 -3.00
N PRO A 313 -15.18 -10.43 -4.31
CA PRO A 313 -14.53 -11.30 -5.29
C PRO A 313 -13.01 -11.08 -5.35
N VAL A 314 -12.50 -9.96 -4.83
CA VAL A 314 -11.06 -9.65 -4.79
C VAL A 314 -10.40 -10.03 -3.45
N GLN A 315 -11.13 -10.66 -2.52
CA GLN A 315 -10.62 -10.95 -1.17
C GLN A 315 -9.39 -11.88 -1.15
N GLN A 316 -9.32 -12.84 -2.08
CA GLN A 316 -8.15 -13.72 -2.20
C GLN A 316 -6.91 -12.95 -2.67
N ALA A 317 -7.07 -12.09 -3.68
CA ALA A 317 -6.01 -11.21 -4.17
C ALA A 317 -5.55 -10.23 -3.08
N TYR A 318 -6.49 -9.68 -2.30
CA TYR A 318 -6.17 -8.82 -1.15
C TYR A 318 -5.39 -9.57 -0.07
N THR A 319 -5.81 -10.79 0.28
CA THR A 319 -5.09 -11.63 1.25
C THR A 319 -3.66 -11.92 0.78
N ARG A 320 -3.50 -12.23 -0.51
CA ARG A 320 -2.18 -12.42 -1.12
C ARG A 320 -1.32 -11.15 -1.04
N LEU A 321 -1.88 -9.98 -1.36
CA LEU A 321 -1.19 -8.70 -1.23
C LEU A 321 -0.70 -8.45 0.21
N LEU A 322 -1.48 -8.80 1.24
CA LEU A 322 -1.04 -8.64 2.63
C LEU A 322 0.17 -9.54 2.98
N ALA A 323 0.21 -10.77 2.46
CA ALA A 323 1.35 -11.66 2.63
C ALA A 323 2.59 -11.14 1.89
N ASP A 324 2.42 -10.71 0.63
CA ASP A 324 3.50 -10.15 -0.19
C ASP A 324 4.04 -8.85 0.44
N ALA A 325 3.18 -7.99 0.98
CA ALA A 325 3.58 -6.76 1.65
C ALA A 325 4.39 -7.00 2.93
N ARG A 326 4.05 -8.05 3.70
CA ARG A 326 4.84 -8.44 4.87
C ARG A 326 6.25 -8.88 4.47
N ALA A 327 6.38 -9.64 3.38
CA ALA A 327 7.68 -10.02 2.86
C ALA A 327 8.44 -8.80 2.31
N ALA A 328 7.77 -7.94 1.53
CA ALA A 328 8.35 -6.73 0.95
C ALA A 328 8.84 -5.74 2.03
N ALA A 329 8.15 -5.63 3.16
CA ALA A 329 8.56 -4.77 4.27
C ALA A 329 9.90 -5.20 4.90
N ALA A 330 10.27 -6.47 4.79
CA ALA A 330 11.53 -7.01 5.29
C ALA A 330 12.68 -6.94 4.26
N VAL A 331 12.41 -6.56 3.00
CA VAL A 331 13.43 -6.45 1.95
C VAL A 331 14.39 -5.30 2.31
N PRO A 332 15.72 -5.50 2.27
CA PRO A 332 16.68 -4.44 2.55
C PRO A 332 16.65 -3.34 1.47
N LEU A 333 17.15 -2.15 1.80
CA LEU A 333 17.25 -1.06 0.83
C LEU A 333 18.38 -1.37 -0.18
N HIS A 334 18.00 -1.96 -1.30
CA HIS A 334 18.89 -2.23 -2.43
C HIS A 334 19.19 -0.98 -3.25
N SER A 335 20.35 -0.97 -3.90
CA SER A 335 20.84 0.16 -4.70
C SER A 335 21.44 -0.31 -6.03
N ILE A 336 21.45 0.58 -7.03
CA ILE A 336 22.24 0.44 -8.25
C ILE A 336 23.74 0.20 -7.96
N MET A 337 24.20 0.53 -6.75
CA MET A 337 25.58 0.36 -6.31
C MET A 337 25.89 -1.07 -5.87
N ASP A 338 24.88 -1.94 -5.75
CA ASP A 338 25.03 -3.31 -5.25
C ASP A 338 25.74 -4.24 -6.23
N LYS A 339 25.65 -3.94 -7.54
CA LYS A 339 26.35 -4.74 -8.56
C LYS A 339 27.85 -4.83 -8.28
N THR A 340 28.43 -5.99 -8.52
CA THR A 340 29.87 -6.18 -8.28
C THR A 340 30.73 -5.52 -9.36
N ARG A 341 30.18 -5.37 -10.57
CA ARG A 341 30.88 -4.79 -11.73
C ARG A 341 30.59 -3.31 -11.90
N THR A 342 31.62 -2.54 -12.24
CA THR A 342 31.45 -1.14 -12.64
C THR A 342 31.13 -1.08 -14.14
N PRO A 343 30.12 -0.31 -14.57
CA PRO A 343 29.81 -0.10 -15.98
C PRO A 343 31.01 0.49 -16.75
N PRO A 344 31.08 0.32 -18.08
CA PRO A 344 32.18 0.85 -18.89
C PRO A 344 32.36 2.37 -18.85
N SER A 345 31.35 3.13 -18.43
CA SER A 345 31.47 4.57 -18.16
C SER A 345 32.43 4.89 -17.01
N GLY A 346 32.74 3.91 -16.14
CA GLY A 346 33.46 4.12 -14.89
C GLY A 346 32.58 4.62 -13.74
N ASP A 347 31.30 4.92 -14.01
CA ASP A 347 30.33 5.37 -13.01
C ASP A 347 29.43 4.21 -12.57
N LYS A 348 29.52 3.83 -11.29
CA LYS A 348 28.73 2.74 -10.72
C LYS A 348 27.23 3.10 -10.61
N HIS A 349 26.87 4.38 -10.67
CA HIS A 349 25.48 4.85 -10.68
C HIS A 349 24.75 4.55 -11.99
N ASP A 350 25.47 4.19 -13.07
CA ASP A 350 24.85 3.83 -14.33
C ASP A 350 24.21 2.43 -14.28
N TYR A 351 23.02 2.33 -14.89
CA TYR A 351 22.28 1.08 -15.01
C TYR A 351 22.94 0.12 -16.00
N TYR A 352 23.17 -1.12 -15.56
CA TYR A 352 24.01 -2.09 -16.23
C TYR A 352 23.40 -3.48 -16.27
N THR A 353 22.97 -3.91 -17.44
CA THR A 353 22.37 -5.24 -17.65
C THR A 353 22.92 -5.89 -18.90
N VAL A 354 22.93 -7.23 -18.94
CA VAL A 354 23.23 -8.00 -20.15
C VAL A 354 21.93 -8.37 -20.89
N GLY A 355 21.95 -8.49 -22.21
CA GLY A 355 20.74 -8.88 -22.96
C GLY A 355 20.17 -10.23 -22.51
N ILE A 356 18.88 -10.27 -22.18
CA ILE A 356 18.22 -11.45 -21.57
C ILE A 356 18.28 -12.73 -22.43
N TYR A 357 18.43 -12.61 -23.75
CA TYR A 357 18.52 -13.74 -24.69
C TYR A 357 19.94 -14.00 -25.20
N LEU A 358 20.94 -13.30 -24.66
CA LEU A 358 22.33 -13.47 -25.07
C LEU A 358 22.99 -14.57 -24.22
N TRP A 359 23.68 -15.49 -24.86
CA TRP A 359 24.36 -16.63 -24.24
C TRP A 359 25.84 -16.67 -24.62
N PRO A 360 26.73 -17.17 -23.75
CA PRO A 360 28.11 -17.47 -24.12
C PRO A 360 28.17 -18.32 -25.40
N ASN A 361 29.05 -17.96 -26.32
CA ASN A 361 29.18 -18.65 -27.59
C ASN A 361 29.98 -19.96 -27.40
N PRO A 362 29.40 -21.15 -27.63
CA PRO A 362 30.15 -22.40 -27.48
C PRO A 362 31.20 -22.60 -28.58
N ASP A 363 31.10 -21.87 -29.70
CA ASP A 363 31.93 -22.09 -30.90
C ASP A 363 33.24 -21.28 -30.88
N THR A 364 33.48 -20.49 -29.83
CA THR A 364 34.66 -19.63 -29.67
C THR A 364 35.39 -19.93 -28.36
N PRO A 365 36.73 -20.01 -28.33
CA PRO A 365 37.49 -20.40 -27.13
C PRO A 365 37.26 -19.52 -25.89
N ASP A 366 36.99 -18.23 -26.09
CA ASP A 366 36.72 -17.23 -25.04
C ASP A 366 35.22 -17.01 -24.80
N HIS A 367 34.38 -17.77 -25.48
CA HIS A 367 32.92 -17.65 -25.49
C HIS A 367 32.35 -16.30 -25.95
N LEU A 368 33.13 -15.52 -26.73
CA LEU A 368 32.74 -14.22 -27.26
C LEU A 368 32.73 -14.17 -28.80
N PRO A 369 31.94 -13.28 -29.42
CA PRO A 369 30.86 -12.53 -28.80
C PRO A 369 29.73 -13.48 -28.40
N TRP A 370 28.96 -13.13 -27.35
CA TRP A 370 27.77 -13.90 -27.00
C TRP A 370 26.81 -14.05 -28.20
N VAL A 371 25.98 -15.08 -28.22
CA VAL A 371 25.01 -15.34 -29.31
C VAL A 371 23.58 -15.14 -28.83
N ASN A 372 22.74 -14.54 -29.68
CA ASN A 372 21.31 -14.36 -29.39
C ASN A 372 20.56 -15.68 -29.64
N ARG A 373 19.85 -16.14 -28.61
CA ARG A 373 18.91 -17.26 -28.68
C ARG A 373 17.52 -16.73 -28.36
N ASP A 374 16.86 -16.15 -29.36
CA ASP A 374 15.58 -15.47 -29.18
C ASP A 374 14.55 -16.35 -28.46
N GLY A 375 13.85 -15.76 -27.49
CA GLY A 375 12.91 -16.45 -26.61
C GLY A 375 13.52 -17.36 -25.53
N ARG A 376 14.84 -17.60 -25.52
CA ARG A 376 15.53 -18.42 -24.50
C ARG A 376 16.29 -17.56 -23.50
N ARG A 377 15.68 -17.34 -22.34
CA ARG A 377 16.26 -16.49 -21.27
C ARG A 377 17.51 -17.11 -20.67
N ASN A 378 18.61 -16.36 -20.67
CA ASN A 378 19.84 -16.72 -20.00
C ASN A 378 19.73 -16.36 -18.50
N PRO A 379 19.87 -17.32 -17.56
CA PRO A 379 19.85 -17.02 -16.12
C PRO A 379 20.98 -16.08 -15.69
N GLU A 380 22.10 -16.02 -16.42
CA GLU A 380 23.20 -15.08 -16.15
C GLU A 380 22.76 -13.62 -16.21
N HIS A 381 21.63 -13.31 -16.86
CA HIS A 381 21.04 -11.97 -16.82
C HIS A 381 20.75 -11.48 -15.39
N ARG A 382 20.56 -12.39 -14.43
CA ARG A 382 20.29 -12.11 -13.02
C ARG A 382 21.51 -12.31 -12.10
N ASN A 383 22.69 -12.50 -12.68
CA ASN A 383 23.93 -12.57 -11.90
C ASN A 383 24.16 -11.23 -11.16
N PRO A 384 24.67 -11.22 -9.91
CA PRO A 384 25.01 -9.99 -9.16
C PRO A 384 26.00 -9.04 -9.84
N GLU A 385 26.63 -9.43 -10.94
CA GLU A 385 27.38 -8.51 -11.81
C GLU A 385 26.49 -7.49 -12.54
N TRP A 386 25.18 -7.75 -12.63
CA TRP A 386 24.19 -6.95 -13.35
C TRP A 386 23.11 -6.41 -12.41
N ASP A 387 22.44 -5.34 -12.83
CA ASP A 387 21.40 -4.67 -12.04
C ASP A 387 20.01 -5.31 -12.17
N ALA A 388 19.81 -6.27 -13.07
CA ALA A 388 18.46 -6.71 -13.46
C ALA A 388 17.62 -7.27 -12.29
N ASP A 389 18.22 -8.09 -11.44
CA ASP A 389 17.52 -8.71 -10.31
C ASP A 389 17.25 -7.69 -9.20
N THR A 390 18.29 -6.92 -8.81
CA THR A 390 18.19 -5.83 -7.83
C THR A 390 17.15 -4.79 -8.22
N TYR A 391 17.12 -4.40 -9.51
CA TYR A 391 16.12 -3.50 -10.07
C TYR A 391 14.72 -4.10 -9.96
N THR A 392 14.54 -5.35 -10.39
CA THR A 392 13.24 -6.04 -10.30
C THR A 392 12.73 -6.13 -8.86
N ILE A 393 13.59 -6.50 -7.92
CA ILE A 393 13.25 -6.57 -6.49
C ILE A 393 12.83 -5.20 -5.96
N THR A 394 13.61 -4.17 -6.25
CA THR A 394 13.34 -2.81 -5.76
C THR A 394 12.00 -2.27 -6.27
N ILE A 395 11.75 -2.39 -7.57
CA ILE A 395 10.50 -1.95 -8.19
C ILE A 395 9.31 -2.71 -7.61
N ASN A 396 9.37 -4.03 -7.56
CA ASN A 396 8.28 -4.86 -7.03
C ASN A 396 8.00 -4.57 -5.54
N THR A 397 9.03 -4.33 -4.73
CA THR A 397 8.88 -3.95 -3.32
C THR A 397 8.15 -2.61 -3.19
N ILE A 398 8.52 -1.59 -3.96
CA ILE A 398 7.84 -0.29 -3.95
C ILE A 398 6.37 -0.45 -4.34
N GLN A 399 6.09 -1.15 -5.44
CA GLN A 399 4.73 -1.37 -5.95
C GLN A 399 3.86 -2.10 -4.91
N THR A 400 4.38 -3.18 -4.33
CA THR A 400 3.67 -4.00 -3.32
C THR A 400 3.34 -3.19 -2.07
N LEU A 401 4.32 -2.45 -1.54
CA LEU A 401 4.14 -1.65 -0.33
C LEU A 401 3.21 -0.47 -0.55
N ALA A 402 3.32 0.22 -1.70
CA ALA A 402 2.42 1.31 -2.07
C ALA A 402 0.97 0.82 -2.19
N LEU A 403 0.75 -0.30 -2.87
CA LEU A 403 -0.58 -0.88 -3.02
C LEU A 403 -1.16 -1.33 -1.69
N SER A 404 -0.34 -1.99 -0.87
CA SER A 404 -0.75 -2.40 0.47
C SER A 404 -1.12 -1.21 1.33
N SER A 405 -0.33 -0.13 1.32
CA SER A 405 -0.64 1.09 2.05
C SER A 405 -1.97 1.71 1.61
N PHE A 406 -2.25 1.74 0.31
CA PHE A 406 -3.51 2.26 -0.22
C PHE A 406 -4.74 1.49 0.26
N PHE A 407 -4.70 0.14 0.22
CA PHE A 407 -5.84 -0.69 0.63
C PHE A 407 -6.02 -0.77 2.14
N THR A 408 -4.92 -0.82 2.90
CA THR A 408 -4.93 -1.03 4.36
C THR A 408 -4.92 0.25 5.18
N GLY A 409 -4.42 1.36 4.61
CA GLY A 409 -4.07 2.57 5.36
C GLY A 409 -2.76 2.45 6.14
N ASN A 410 -1.96 1.39 5.96
CA ASN A 410 -0.73 1.18 6.72
C ASN A 410 0.35 2.22 6.36
N ALA A 411 0.61 3.14 7.28
CA ALA A 411 1.59 4.21 7.12
C ALA A 411 3.06 3.72 7.15
N ALA A 412 3.33 2.58 7.80
CA ALA A 412 4.67 1.98 7.78
C ALA A 412 5.02 1.41 6.39
N HIS A 413 4.04 0.82 5.70
CA HIS A 413 4.23 0.39 4.31
C HIS A 413 4.50 1.58 3.37
N ALA A 414 3.76 2.68 3.52
CA ALA A 414 4.03 3.91 2.76
C ALA A 414 5.44 4.44 3.03
N SER A 415 5.82 4.57 4.30
CA SER A 415 7.14 5.05 4.72
C SER A 415 8.25 4.18 4.13
N ARG A 416 8.10 2.85 4.23
CA ARG A 416 9.07 1.91 3.68
C ARG A 416 9.19 2.01 2.16
N ALA A 417 8.07 2.14 1.44
CA ALA A 417 8.09 2.36 -0.01
C ALA A 417 8.86 3.64 -0.38
N VAL A 418 8.63 4.74 0.36
CA VAL A 418 9.35 6.00 0.16
C VAL A 418 10.84 5.88 0.47
N GLU A 419 11.25 5.09 1.46
CA GLU A 419 12.66 4.81 1.72
C GLU A 419 13.33 4.12 0.53
N HIS A 420 12.69 3.12 -0.09
CA HIS A 420 13.21 2.48 -1.30
C HIS A 420 13.29 3.46 -2.49
N ILE A 421 12.27 4.32 -2.67
CA ILE A 421 12.28 5.36 -3.71
C ILE A 421 13.45 6.32 -3.50
N ASN A 422 13.61 6.84 -2.28
CA ASN A 422 14.69 7.76 -1.96
C ASN A 422 16.05 7.10 -2.21
N HIS A 423 16.24 5.86 -1.76
CA HIS A 423 17.50 5.16 -1.89
C HIS A 423 17.86 4.84 -3.34
N TRP A 424 16.89 4.45 -4.17
CA TRP A 424 17.14 4.07 -5.56
C TRP A 424 17.22 5.24 -6.54
N PHE A 425 16.41 6.30 -6.36
CA PHE A 425 16.28 7.35 -7.38
C PHE A 425 16.88 8.70 -6.96
N ILE A 426 16.95 9.00 -5.66
CA ILE A 426 17.17 10.38 -5.18
C ILE A 426 18.50 10.55 -4.45
N ASN A 427 18.79 9.66 -3.50
CA ASN A 427 19.96 9.77 -2.63
C ASN A 427 21.25 9.72 -3.46
N PRO A 428 22.07 10.79 -3.48
CA PRO A 428 23.23 10.88 -4.36
C PRO A 428 24.27 9.79 -4.12
N ALA A 429 24.32 9.18 -2.93
CA ALA A 429 25.26 8.10 -2.64
C ALA A 429 24.85 6.74 -3.27
N THR A 430 23.57 6.58 -3.62
CA THR A 430 22.98 5.27 -3.96
C THR A 430 22.08 5.30 -5.20
N ARG A 431 21.80 6.49 -5.76
CA ARG A 431 20.83 6.66 -6.84
C ARG A 431 21.29 6.05 -8.16
N MET A 432 20.37 5.52 -8.93
CA MET A 432 20.54 5.26 -10.36
C MET A 432 20.61 6.59 -11.12
N ASN A 433 21.53 6.74 -12.07
CA ASN A 433 21.51 7.86 -13.00
C ASN A 433 20.28 7.77 -13.93
N PRO A 434 19.63 8.87 -14.30
CA PRO A 434 18.41 8.87 -15.13
C PRO A 434 18.71 8.60 -16.62
N ASN A 435 19.39 7.49 -16.92
CA ASN A 435 19.74 7.07 -18.26
C ASN A 435 19.78 5.52 -18.36
N LEU A 436 19.72 5.00 -19.59
CA LEU A 436 19.81 3.55 -19.87
C LEU A 436 20.96 3.26 -20.85
N ASN A 437 22.07 3.99 -20.72
CA ASN A 437 23.18 3.91 -21.67
C ASN A 437 23.79 2.52 -21.78
N HIS A 438 23.79 1.77 -20.68
CA HIS A 438 24.40 0.44 -20.58
C HIS A 438 23.40 -0.68 -20.31
N ALA A 439 22.13 -0.46 -20.67
CA ALA A 439 21.13 -1.53 -20.68
C ALA A 439 21.38 -2.52 -21.84
N GLN A 440 21.15 -3.80 -21.57
CA GLN A 440 21.31 -4.92 -22.51
C GLN A 440 22.64 -4.91 -23.28
N VAL A 441 23.74 -4.89 -22.53
CA VAL A 441 25.05 -5.11 -23.11
C VAL A 441 25.11 -6.44 -23.85
N TRP A 442 25.93 -6.47 -24.90
CA TRP A 442 26.23 -7.66 -25.67
C TRP A 442 27.72 -7.94 -25.52
N PRO A 443 28.10 -8.87 -24.63
CA PRO A 443 29.51 -9.19 -24.38
C PRO A 443 30.23 -9.55 -25.67
N GLY A 444 31.38 -8.89 -25.90
CA GLY A 444 32.18 -9.03 -27.13
C GLY A 444 31.66 -8.25 -28.34
N ARG A 445 30.59 -7.44 -28.19
CA ARG A 445 30.02 -6.68 -29.32
C ARG A 445 29.74 -5.21 -28.99
N HIS A 446 28.98 -4.92 -27.93
CA HIS A 446 28.67 -3.54 -27.55
C HIS A 446 28.31 -3.41 -26.07
N GLU A 447 28.68 -2.28 -25.47
CA GLU A 447 28.57 -1.99 -24.03
C GLU A 447 27.22 -1.40 -23.59
N GLY A 448 26.20 -1.55 -24.43
CA GLY A 448 24.85 -1.08 -24.18
C GLY A 448 24.13 -0.78 -25.50
N SER A 449 22.84 -1.01 -25.53
CA SER A 449 22.03 -0.91 -26.74
C SER A 449 20.85 0.02 -26.55
N GLY A 450 20.48 0.78 -27.59
CA GLY A 450 19.21 1.52 -27.56
C GLY A 450 18.03 0.58 -27.34
N TRP A 451 18.06 -0.64 -27.89
CA TRP A 451 17.04 -1.67 -27.65
C TRP A 451 16.86 -1.98 -26.16
N GLY A 452 17.92 -1.90 -25.36
CA GLY A 452 17.90 -2.15 -23.92
C GLY A 452 17.08 -1.14 -23.14
N ALA A 453 16.81 0.04 -23.69
CA ALA A 453 15.96 1.04 -23.03
C ALA A 453 14.51 0.55 -22.80
N ILE A 454 14.10 -0.54 -23.46
CA ILE A 454 12.82 -1.23 -23.20
C ILE A 454 12.68 -1.71 -21.75
N GLU A 455 13.78 -1.92 -21.03
CA GLU A 455 13.77 -2.29 -19.61
C GLU A 455 13.22 -1.17 -18.71
N GLY A 456 13.12 0.07 -19.23
CA GLY A 456 12.44 1.19 -18.58
C GLY A 456 10.90 1.11 -18.60
N VAL A 457 10.29 0.22 -19.40
CA VAL A 457 8.81 0.15 -19.55
C VAL A 457 8.11 -0.08 -18.20
N VAL A 458 8.73 -0.83 -17.29
CA VAL A 458 8.20 -1.09 -15.94
C VAL A 458 8.01 0.18 -15.10
N LEU A 459 8.78 1.24 -15.38
CA LEU A 459 8.68 2.50 -14.65
C LEU A 459 7.40 3.27 -14.98
N ILE A 460 6.77 3.02 -16.13
CA ILE A 460 5.46 3.61 -16.46
C ILE A 460 4.42 3.15 -15.42
N GLU A 461 4.44 1.85 -15.08
CA GLU A 461 3.53 1.30 -14.08
C GLU A 461 3.91 1.72 -12.66
N LEU A 462 5.22 1.78 -12.33
CA LEU A 462 5.70 2.31 -11.06
C LEU A 462 5.10 3.70 -10.73
N LEU A 463 4.99 4.58 -11.73
CA LEU A 463 4.44 5.92 -11.52
C LEU A 463 3.01 5.91 -10.98
N ASP A 464 2.17 4.97 -11.39
CA ASP A 464 0.82 4.85 -10.85
C ASP A 464 0.83 4.44 -9.36
N TYR A 465 1.76 3.56 -8.95
CA TYR A 465 1.96 3.23 -7.53
C TYR A 465 2.51 4.42 -6.73
N ILE A 466 3.42 5.21 -7.31
CA ILE A 466 3.93 6.45 -6.69
C ILE A 466 2.78 7.43 -6.40
N GLN A 467 1.80 7.54 -7.32
CA GLN A 467 0.63 8.38 -7.10
C GLN A 467 -0.26 7.90 -5.93
N LEU A 468 -0.18 6.63 -5.53
CA LEU A 468 -0.83 6.15 -4.29
C LEU A 468 -0.11 6.62 -3.03
N LEU A 469 1.20 6.88 -3.12
CA LEU A 469 2.01 7.36 -1.99
C LEU A 469 1.93 8.87 -1.82
N SER A 470 1.62 9.64 -2.88
CA SER A 470 1.72 11.10 -2.87
C SER A 470 0.78 11.81 -1.88
N GLY A 471 -0.27 11.12 -1.40
CA GLY A 471 -1.18 11.61 -0.37
C GLY A 471 -0.80 11.20 1.06
N THR A 472 0.32 10.48 1.24
CA THR A 472 0.75 9.96 2.54
C THR A 472 1.69 10.94 3.26
N PRO A 473 1.74 10.93 4.61
CA PRO A 473 2.69 11.76 5.35
C PRO A 473 4.17 11.47 5.04
N ALA A 474 4.48 10.30 4.49
CA ALA A 474 5.84 9.93 4.09
C ALA A 474 6.29 10.66 2.81
N TRP A 475 5.36 11.13 1.98
CA TRP A 475 5.66 11.81 0.73
C TRP A 475 5.96 13.29 0.98
N THR A 476 7.23 13.61 1.23
CA THR A 476 7.65 14.99 1.48
C THR A 476 7.86 15.76 0.18
N PRO A 477 7.84 17.11 0.22
CA PRO A 477 8.16 17.94 -0.95
C PRO A 477 9.53 17.65 -1.57
N GLU A 478 10.52 17.26 -0.76
CA GLU A 478 11.86 16.91 -1.22
C GLU A 478 11.88 15.61 -2.02
N ILE A 479 11.11 14.60 -1.57
CA ILE A 479 10.93 13.34 -2.30
C ILE A 479 10.23 13.60 -3.64
N ASP A 480 9.15 14.39 -3.62
CA ASP A 480 8.41 14.75 -4.84
C ASP A 480 9.32 15.48 -5.85
N ALA A 481 10.04 16.52 -5.40
CA ALA A 481 10.94 17.29 -6.25
C ALA A 481 12.07 16.44 -6.82
N GLY A 482 12.72 15.62 -5.98
CA GLY A 482 13.81 14.75 -6.39
C GLY A 482 13.39 13.71 -7.42
N LEU A 483 12.24 13.07 -7.23
CA LEU A 483 11.77 12.04 -8.16
C LEU A 483 11.26 12.65 -9.47
N ARG A 484 10.57 13.80 -9.42
CA ARG A 484 10.16 14.52 -10.64
C ARG A 484 11.36 14.94 -11.48
N ALA A 485 12.41 15.46 -10.84
CA ALA A 485 13.65 15.80 -11.54
C ALA A 485 14.26 14.59 -12.23
N TRP A 486 14.34 13.45 -11.53
CA TRP A 486 14.87 12.20 -12.10
C TRP A 486 14.11 11.74 -13.34
N PHE A 487 12.77 11.75 -13.30
CA PHE A 487 11.95 11.36 -14.46
C PHE A 487 11.96 12.41 -15.58
N ALA A 488 12.10 13.70 -15.27
CA ALA A 488 12.27 14.75 -16.27
C ALA A 488 13.57 14.54 -17.06
N ASP A 489 14.67 14.20 -16.37
CA ASP A 489 15.97 13.92 -16.99
C ASP A 489 15.91 12.65 -17.85
N LEU A 490 15.26 11.58 -17.36
CA LEU A 490 15.09 10.34 -18.13
C LEU A 490 14.23 10.56 -19.39
N ALA A 491 13.17 11.38 -19.29
CA ALA A 491 12.36 11.73 -20.45
C ALA A 491 13.18 12.50 -21.51
N ALA A 492 14.02 13.44 -21.07
CA ALA A 492 14.94 14.16 -21.95
C ALA A 492 15.94 13.21 -22.62
N TRP A 493 16.46 12.23 -21.87
CA TRP A 493 17.41 11.24 -22.40
C TRP A 493 16.87 10.49 -23.61
N PHE A 494 15.59 10.04 -23.60
CA PHE A 494 15.00 9.37 -24.77
C PHE A 494 15.03 10.22 -26.04
N LEU A 495 14.79 11.53 -25.91
CA LEU A 495 14.70 12.44 -27.06
C LEU A 495 16.04 13.04 -27.51
N GLN A 496 17.08 12.96 -26.68
CA GLN A 496 18.33 13.69 -26.91
C GLN A 496 19.56 12.79 -26.99
N ASN A 497 19.56 11.65 -26.29
CA ASN A 497 20.70 10.74 -26.30
C ASN A 497 20.68 9.87 -27.57
N PRO A 498 21.83 9.61 -28.22
CA PRO A 498 21.90 8.74 -29.41
C PRO A 498 21.27 7.35 -29.22
N LYS A 499 21.39 6.73 -28.04
CA LYS A 499 20.76 5.43 -27.76
C LYS A 499 19.25 5.54 -27.57
N GLY A 500 18.78 6.65 -26.99
CA GLY A 500 17.36 7.00 -26.92
C GLY A 500 16.76 7.23 -28.32
N GLN A 501 17.46 7.97 -29.17
CA GLN A 501 17.05 8.19 -30.56
C GLN A 501 17.05 6.89 -31.39
N HIS A 502 18.00 6.00 -31.13
CA HIS A 502 18.05 4.70 -31.79
C HIS A 502 16.78 3.88 -31.51
N ILE A 503 16.35 3.73 -30.25
CA ILE A 503 15.11 3.00 -29.93
C ILE A 503 13.87 3.70 -30.48
N LEU A 504 13.83 5.03 -30.45
CA LEU A 504 12.72 5.82 -30.99
C LEU A 504 12.52 5.59 -32.49
N SER A 505 13.62 5.40 -33.24
CA SER A 505 13.61 5.19 -34.69
C SER A 505 13.06 3.82 -35.13
N SER A 506 12.82 2.90 -34.21
CA SER A 506 12.27 1.57 -34.52
C SER A 506 10.83 1.65 -35.01
N HIS A 507 10.47 0.87 -36.02
CA HIS A 507 9.13 0.80 -36.63
C HIS A 507 8.31 -0.39 -36.09
N GLU A 508 8.56 -0.76 -34.84
CA GLU A 508 7.88 -1.82 -34.12
C GLU A 508 7.79 -1.42 -32.63
N ASN A 509 7.31 -2.33 -31.78
CA ASN A 509 6.94 -2.05 -30.39
C ASN A 509 7.98 -1.24 -29.60
N HIS A 510 9.29 -1.35 -29.84
CA HIS A 510 10.27 -0.54 -29.13
C HIS A 510 10.13 0.96 -29.40
N GLY A 511 9.83 1.36 -30.64
CA GLY A 511 9.62 2.77 -31.00
C GLY A 511 8.38 3.33 -30.33
N ALA A 512 7.29 2.55 -30.32
CA ALA A 512 6.07 2.89 -29.60
C ALA A 512 6.32 2.99 -28.08
N TRP A 513 7.05 2.05 -27.48
CA TRP A 513 7.37 2.09 -26.04
C TRP A 513 8.31 3.24 -25.68
N SER A 514 9.25 3.61 -26.55
CA SER A 514 10.08 4.79 -26.36
C SER A 514 9.24 6.06 -26.23
N LEU A 515 8.23 6.24 -27.10
CA LEU A 515 7.28 7.35 -26.99
C LEU A 515 6.40 7.27 -25.74
N ALA A 516 5.88 6.08 -25.40
CA ALA A 516 5.07 5.87 -24.21
C ALA A 516 5.83 6.22 -22.91
N MET A 517 7.09 5.79 -22.80
CA MET A 517 7.98 6.14 -21.70
C MET A 517 8.24 7.65 -21.68
N THR A 518 8.62 8.24 -22.81
CA THR A 518 8.87 9.68 -22.92
C THR A 518 7.66 10.50 -22.48
N ALA A 519 6.47 10.22 -23.01
CA ALA A 519 5.25 10.97 -22.67
C ALA A 519 4.89 10.85 -21.19
N THR A 520 4.98 9.63 -20.63
CA THR A 520 4.62 9.38 -19.23
C THR A 520 5.62 10.00 -18.26
N PHE A 521 6.92 9.83 -18.50
CA PHE A 521 7.98 10.37 -17.65
C PHE A 521 8.02 11.90 -17.74
N ALA A 522 7.80 12.46 -18.93
CA ALA A 522 7.69 13.89 -19.12
C ALA A 522 6.47 14.47 -18.39
N ARG A 523 5.31 13.81 -18.42
CA ARG A 523 4.13 14.24 -17.65
C ARG A 523 4.44 14.27 -16.16
N TYR A 524 5.01 13.20 -15.62
CA TYR A 524 5.34 13.13 -14.19
C TYR A 524 6.40 14.17 -13.79
N GLY A 525 7.45 14.32 -14.59
CA GLY A 525 8.51 15.32 -14.41
C GLY A 525 8.14 16.75 -14.79
N ASN A 526 6.86 17.05 -15.05
CA ASN A 526 6.37 18.38 -15.45
C ASN A 526 7.04 18.99 -16.70
N ARG A 527 7.44 18.14 -17.66
CA ARG A 527 8.04 18.51 -18.96
C ARG A 527 7.02 18.40 -20.09
N VAL A 528 6.00 19.25 -20.04
CA VAL A 528 4.91 19.28 -21.03
C VAL A 528 5.42 19.43 -22.48
N ASP A 529 6.56 20.10 -22.67
CA ASP A 529 7.23 20.25 -23.95
C ASP A 529 7.70 18.90 -24.54
N LEU A 530 8.33 18.04 -23.73
CA LEU A 530 8.77 16.71 -24.16
C LEU A 530 7.59 15.76 -24.35
N MET A 531 6.56 15.90 -23.49
CA MET A 531 5.33 15.14 -23.61
C MET A 531 4.63 15.40 -24.95
N ARG A 532 4.51 16.68 -25.37
CA ARG A 532 3.95 17.06 -26.67
C ARG A 532 4.74 16.47 -27.83
N GLN A 533 6.08 16.62 -27.82
CA GLN A 533 6.93 16.04 -28.85
C GLN A 533 6.74 14.53 -29.00
N ALA A 534 6.54 13.82 -27.89
CA ALA A 534 6.29 12.38 -27.94
C ALA A 534 4.90 12.04 -28.52
N ILE A 535 3.88 12.83 -28.18
CA ILE A 535 2.51 12.66 -28.71
C ILE A 535 2.46 12.99 -30.21
N ASP A 536 3.13 14.04 -30.65
CA ASP A 536 3.17 14.45 -32.07
C ASP A 536 3.78 13.33 -32.92
N ARG A 537 4.94 12.80 -32.52
CA ARG A 537 5.58 11.65 -33.18
C ARG A 537 4.74 10.38 -33.17
N ALA A 538 3.81 10.23 -32.24
CA ALA A 538 2.95 9.05 -32.20
C ALA A 538 1.93 9.04 -33.34
N HIS A 539 1.50 10.20 -33.84
CA HIS A 539 0.65 10.29 -35.03
C HIS A 539 1.37 9.70 -36.25
N GLU A 540 2.62 10.13 -36.48
CA GLU A 540 3.47 9.60 -37.56
C GLU A 540 3.68 8.08 -37.44
N LYS A 541 3.86 7.58 -36.22
CA LYS A 541 3.98 6.13 -36.00
C LYS A 541 2.69 5.37 -36.26
N ILE A 542 1.52 5.92 -35.92
CA ILE A 542 0.23 5.28 -36.27
C ILE A 542 0.11 5.18 -37.79
N ASP A 543 0.51 6.21 -38.53
CA ASP A 543 0.44 6.25 -39.99
C ASP A 543 1.35 5.24 -40.68
N VAL A 544 2.37 4.69 -39.99
CA VAL A 544 3.36 3.77 -40.58
C VAL A 544 3.27 2.36 -40.01
N GLU A 545 3.00 2.20 -38.70
CA GLU A 545 3.07 0.91 -38.01
C GLU A 545 1.74 0.15 -38.05
N PHE A 546 0.61 0.83 -38.25
CA PHE A 546 -0.71 0.22 -38.37
C PHE A 546 -1.08 0.01 -39.84
N ALA A 547 -1.73 -1.10 -40.14
CA ALA A 547 -2.40 -1.30 -41.42
C ALA A 547 -3.85 -0.75 -41.37
N PRO A 548 -4.48 -0.49 -42.54
CA PRO A 548 -5.88 -0.02 -42.63
C PRO A 548 -6.92 -0.95 -42.00
N ASP A 549 -6.61 -2.24 -41.83
CA ASP A 549 -7.47 -3.21 -41.17
C ASP A 549 -7.26 -3.27 -39.65
N GLY A 550 -6.36 -2.45 -39.11
CA GLY A 550 -5.97 -2.41 -37.70
C GLY A 550 -4.85 -3.38 -37.33
N SER A 551 -4.42 -4.26 -38.23
CA SER A 551 -3.31 -5.15 -37.93
C SER A 551 -1.99 -4.38 -37.73
N LEU A 552 -1.04 -4.99 -37.01
CA LEU A 552 0.30 -4.45 -36.75
C LEU A 552 1.34 -5.31 -37.49
N PRO A 553 1.66 -5.03 -38.77
CA PRO A 553 2.35 -5.99 -39.65
C PRO A 553 3.74 -6.42 -39.17
N HIS A 554 4.48 -5.54 -38.47
CA HIS A 554 5.77 -5.89 -37.89
C HIS A 554 5.65 -6.90 -36.74
N GLU A 555 4.61 -6.77 -35.92
CA GLU A 555 4.34 -7.67 -34.80
C GLU A 555 3.78 -9.01 -35.26
N LEU A 556 2.99 -9.01 -36.34
CA LEU A 556 2.45 -10.23 -36.94
C LEU A 556 3.53 -11.18 -37.49
N LYS A 557 4.73 -10.66 -37.78
CA LYS A 557 5.88 -11.46 -38.25
C LYS A 557 6.64 -12.15 -37.11
N ARG A 558 6.32 -11.85 -35.85
CA ARG A 558 7.04 -12.37 -34.67
C ARG A 558 6.56 -13.78 -34.31
N THR A 559 7.43 -14.54 -33.65
CA THR A 559 7.14 -15.91 -33.19
C THR A 559 6.05 -15.98 -32.11
N LEU A 560 5.87 -14.88 -31.36
CA LEU A 560 4.80 -14.65 -30.39
C LEU A 560 3.90 -13.50 -30.85
N SER A 561 3.45 -13.54 -32.10
CA SER A 561 2.82 -12.41 -32.80
C SER A 561 1.61 -11.82 -32.08
N LEU A 562 0.79 -12.62 -31.41
CA LEU A 562 -0.34 -12.10 -30.63
C LEU A 562 0.17 -11.30 -29.43
N ASN A 563 1.16 -11.81 -28.70
CA ASN A 563 1.74 -11.13 -27.55
C ASN A 563 2.37 -9.80 -27.97
N TYR A 564 3.10 -9.78 -29.08
CA TYR A 564 3.73 -8.56 -29.60
C TYR A 564 2.70 -7.55 -30.10
N SER A 565 1.62 -8.00 -30.73
CA SER A 565 0.52 -7.13 -31.16
C SER A 565 -0.16 -6.47 -29.95
N ILE A 566 -0.45 -7.23 -28.90
CA ILE A 566 -0.99 -6.70 -27.63
C ILE A 566 0.04 -5.74 -26.99
N TYR A 567 1.32 -6.12 -26.95
CA TYR A 567 2.38 -5.33 -26.33
C TYR A 567 2.60 -3.98 -27.03
N CYS A 568 2.54 -3.94 -28.36
CA CYS A 568 2.62 -2.70 -29.13
C CYS A 568 1.36 -1.84 -28.93
N LEU A 569 0.17 -2.44 -29.00
CA LEU A 569 -1.10 -1.73 -28.76
C LEU A 569 -1.17 -1.11 -27.35
N ARG A 570 -0.57 -1.77 -26.35
CA ARG A 570 -0.39 -1.20 -25.01
C ARG A 570 0.40 0.09 -25.01
N ALA A 571 1.50 0.16 -25.76
CA ALA A 571 2.31 1.37 -25.85
C ALA A 571 1.49 2.54 -26.43
N PHE A 572 0.81 2.33 -27.56
CA PHE A 572 -0.05 3.35 -28.17
C PHE A 572 -1.21 3.78 -27.26
N SER A 573 -1.80 2.85 -26.52
CA SER A 573 -2.85 3.16 -25.52
C SER A 573 -2.33 4.05 -24.38
N VAL A 574 -1.09 3.83 -23.92
CA VAL A 574 -0.44 4.70 -22.92
C VAL A 574 -0.19 6.09 -23.49
N ILE A 575 0.31 6.20 -24.73
CA ILE A 575 0.52 7.51 -25.35
C ILE A 575 -0.82 8.24 -25.50
N ALA A 576 -1.86 7.54 -25.96
CA ALA A 576 -3.18 8.12 -26.12
C ALA A 576 -3.81 8.55 -24.79
N ARG A 577 -3.61 7.78 -23.72
CA ARG A 577 -3.99 8.20 -22.36
C ARG A 577 -3.25 9.46 -21.93
N ASN A 578 -1.94 9.55 -22.15
CA ASN A 578 -1.17 10.75 -21.85
C ASN A 578 -1.68 11.96 -22.67
N ALA A 579 -1.98 11.79 -23.96
CA ALA A 579 -2.53 12.84 -24.80
C ALA A 579 -3.90 13.35 -24.28
N ALA A 580 -4.79 12.44 -23.88
CA ALA A 580 -6.06 12.81 -23.27
C ALA A 580 -5.89 13.56 -21.94
N LEU A 581 -4.88 13.21 -21.14
CA LEU A 581 -4.57 13.92 -19.89
C LEU A 581 -3.95 15.30 -20.12
N LEU A 582 -3.23 15.50 -21.22
CA LEU A 582 -2.66 16.79 -21.60
C LEU A 582 -3.74 17.79 -22.05
N ALA A 583 -4.76 17.30 -22.74
CA ALA A 583 -5.84 18.11 -23.29
C ALA A 583 -7.22 17.48 -22.99
N PRO A 584 -7.67 17.45 -21.71
CA PRO A 584 -8.86 16.71 -21.29
C PRO A 584 -10.18 17.21 -21.90
N SER A 585 -10.20 18.45 -22.39
CA SER A 585 -11.36 19.03 -23.08
C SER A 585 -11.28 18.92 -24.61
N SER A 586 -10.20 18.34 -25.15
CA SER A 586 -10.05 18.19 -26.60
C SER A 586 -10.87 17.00 -27.10
N PRO A 587 -11.75 17.18 -28.10
CA PRO A 587 -12.40 16.06 -28.78
C PRO A 587 -11.43 15.29 -29.69
N GLU A 588 -10.33 15.95 -30.10
CA GLU A 588 -9.27 15.38 -30.91
C GLU A 588 -8.17 14.84 -30.01
N THR A 589 -8.00 13.52 -29.99
CA THR A 589 -6.97 12.81 -29.22
C THR A 589 -6.43 11.67 -30.07
N LEU A 590 -5.32 11.05 -29.66
CA LEU A 590 -4.82 9.82 -30.30
C LEU A 590 -5.83 8.65 -30.26
N TRP A 591 -6.81 8.66 -29.35
CA TRP A 591 -7.90 7.68 -29.35
C TRP A 591 -8.85 7.87 -30.53
N THR A 592 -9.10 9.12 -30.94
CA THR A 592 -9.99 9.46 -32.06
C THR A 592 -9.23 9.67 -33.38
N TYR A 593 -7.90 9.69 -33.34
CA TYR A 593 -7.05 9.85 -34.52
C TYR A 593 -7.25 8.73 -35.55
N THR A 594 -7.33 9.14 -36.81
CA THR A 594 -7.38 8.25 -37.97
C THR A 594 -6.35 8.73 -38.98
N GLY A 595 -5.37 7.89 -39.27
CA GLY A 595 -4.32 8.16 -40.25
C GLY A 595 -4.85 8.20 -41.69
N PRO A 596 -4.03 8.65 -42.65
CA PRO A 596 -4.46 8.88 -44.04
C PRO A 596 -5.08 7.67 -44.74
N SER A 597 -4.69 6.45 -44.35
CA SER A 597 -5.24 5.21 -44.93
C SER A 597 -6.33 4.56 -44.06
N GLY A 598 -6.84 5.26 -43.05
CA GLY A 598 -7.84 4.76 -42.10
C GLY A 598 -7.25 4.22 -40.79
N GLN A 599 -5.93 4.21 -40.65
CA GLN A 599 -5.20 3.57 -39.55
C GLN A 599 -5.55 4.18 -38.20
N SER A 600 -5.86 3.35 -37.20
CA SER A 600 -6.19 3.85 -35.87
C SER A 600 -5.99 2.82 -34.77
N ILE A 601 -5.81 3.32 -33.55
CA ILE A 601 -5.82 2.51 -32.33
C ILE A 601 -7.14 1.73 -32.23
N ARG A 602 -8.27 2.37 -32.57
CA ARG A 602 -9.61 1.74 -32.54
C ARG A 602 -9.70 0.53 -33.47
N GLN A 603 -9.15 0.63 -34.68
CA GLN A 603 -9.12 -0.51 -35.60
C GLN A 603 -8.24 -1.64 -35.10
N ALA A 604 -7.10 -1.36 -34.46
CA ALA A 604 -6.27 -2.44 -33.89
C ALA A 604 -6.98 -3.22 -32.79
N PHE A 605 -7.76 -2.52 -31.96
CA PHE A 605 -8.66 -3.17 -31.01
C PHE A 605 -9.71 -4.04 -31.72
N ALA A 606 -10.35 -3.52 -32.77
CA ALA A 606 -11.33 -4.27 -33.55
C ALA A 606 -10.72 -5.52 -34.22
N PHE A 607 -9.49 -5.41 -34.73
CA PHE A 607 -8.73 -6.51 -35.29
C PHE A 607 -8.45 -7.62 -34.26
N LEU A 608 -8.02 -7.25 -33.05
CA LEU A 608 -7.68 -8.22 -32.00
C LEU A 608 -8.90 -8.82 -31.29
N ALA A 609 -10.02 -8.10 -31.21
CA ALA A 609 -11.21 -8.50 -30.45
C ALA A 609 -11.68 -9.96 -30.68
N PRO A 610 -11.90 -10.45 -31.92
CA PRO A 610 -12.38 -11.81 -32.13
C PRO A 610 -11.39 -12.90 -31.66
N TYR A 611 -10.09 -12.59 -31.61
CA TYR A 611 -9.06 -13.51 -31.13
C TYR A 611 -8.92 -13.49 -29.62
N LEU A 612 -9.03 -12.30 -28.99
CA LEU A 612 -9.02 -12.15 -27.53
C LEU A 612 -10.25 -12.78 -26.88
N LEU A 613 -11.41 -12.72 -27.55
CA LEU A 613 -12.64 -13.43 -27.16
C LEU A 613 -12.62 -14.93 -27.50
N GLN A 614 -11.56 -15.41 -28.17
CA GLN A 614 -11.44 -16.78 -28.67
C GLN A 614 -12.60 -17.21 -29.59
N GLN A 615 -13.23 -16.26 -30.29
CA GLN A 615 -14.25 -16.53 -31.30
C GLN A 615 -13.63 -17.01 -32.62
N LYS A 616 -12.35 -16.66 -32.86
CA LYS A 616 -11.55 -17.12 -33.98
C LYS A 616 -10.19 -17.65 -33.50
N PRO A 617 -9.64 -18.69 -34.15
CA PRO A 617 -8.27 -19.09 -33.90
C PRO A 617 -7.30 -18.02 -34.43
N TRP A 618 -6.19 -17.81 -33.72
CA TRP A 618 -5.14 -16.88 -34.15
C TRP A 618 -4.40 -17.45 -35.38
N PRO A 619 -4.37 -16.73 -36.53
CA PRO A 619 -3.84 -17.28 -37.78
C PRO A 619 -2.34 -17.01 -38.00
N TYR A 620 -1.66 -16.36 -37.05
CA TYR A 620 -0.23 -15.99 -37.15
C TYR A 620 0.62 -16.79 -36.14
N PRO A 621 1.96 -16.76 -36.22
CA PRO A 621 2.83 -17.56 -35.35
C PRO A 621 2.65 -17.23 -33.86
N GLN A 622 2.36 -18.23 -33.05
CA GLN A 622 2.27 -18.11 -31.59
C GLN A 622 2.84 -19.38 -30.94
N ILE A 623 4.17 -19.43 -30.80
CA ILE A 623 4.87 -20.66 -30.41
C ILE A 623 4.72 -21.05 -28.92
N HIS A 624 4.18 -20.17 -28.08
CA HIS A 624 3.94 -20.43 -26.65
C HIS A 624 2.58 -19.89 -26.18
N GLY A 625 1.78 -20.79 -25.59
CA GLY A 625 0.46 -20.48 -25.03
C GLY A 625 -0.53 -19.93 -26.04
N THR A 626 -1.74 -19.62 -25.60
CA THR A 626 -2.75 -18.97 -26.45
C THR A 626 -2.50 -17.47 -26.62
N GLY A 627 -1.57 -16.88 -25.86
CA GLY A 627 -1.36 -15.42 -25.74
C GLY A 627 -2.48 -14.70 -24.96
N VAL A 628 -3.65 -15.31 -24.84
CA VAL A 628 -4.81 -14.89 -24.05
C VAL A 628 -4.62 -15.29 -22.58
N GLY A 629 -5.13 -14.48 -21.63
CA GLY A 629 -5.04 -14.78 -20.19
C GLY A 629 -3.93 -14.06 -19.44
N ARG A 630 -3.47 -12.90 -19.92
CA ARG A 630 -2.52 -12.04 -19.19
C ARG A 630 -3.24 -10.84 -18.59
N GLY A 631 -2.93 -10.55 -17.33
CA GLY A 631 -3.49 -9.44 -16.57
C GLY A 631 -3.48 -8.09 -17.27
N HIS A 632 -2.37 -7.76 -17.94
CA HIS A 632 -2.24 -6.50 -18.66
C HIS A 632 -3.23 -6.33 -19.82
N THR A 633 -3.79 -7.42 -20.36
CA THR A 633 -4.80 -7.32 -21.42
C THR A 633 -6.13 -6.85 -20.85
N VAL A 634 -6.45 -7.19 -19.59
CA VAL A 634 -7.61 -6.64 -18.87
C VAL A 634 -7.45 -5.15 -18.70
N GLN A 635 -6.29 -4.69 -18.20
CA GLN A 635 -5.99 -3.25 -18.06
C GLN A 635 -6.12 -2.52 -19.41
N LEU A 636 -5.58 -3.10 -20.47
CA LEU A 636 -5.63 -2.55 -21.83
C LEU A 636 -7.06 -2.37 -22.33
N THR A 637 -7.91 -3.39 -22.21
CA THR A 637 -9.29 -3.28 -22.70
C THR A 637 -10.13 -2.36 -21.81
N MET A 638 -9.84 -2.25 -20.52
CA MET A 638 -10.50 -1.25 -19.67
C MET A 638 -10.13 0.18 -20.07
N LEU A 639 -8.88 0.46 -20.48
CA LEU A 639 -8.51 1.76 -21.06
C LEU A 639 -9.31 2.04 -22.35
N ALA A 640 -9.43 1.05 -23.23
CA ALA A 640 -10.21 1.17 -24.46
C ALA A 640 -11.70 1.38 -24.20
N HIS A 641 -12.27 0.67 -23.22
CA HIS A 641 -13.67 0.86 -22.80
C HIS A 641 -13.91 2.30 -22.35
N ARG A 642 -13.02 2.88 -21.55
CA ARG A 642 -13.15 4.28 -21.11
C ARG A 642 -13.03 5.27 -22.27
N ALA A 643 -12.17 4.97 -23.25
CA ALA A 643 -11.98 5.84 -24.41
C ALA A 643 -13.17 5.79 -25.40
N TYR A 644 -13.78 4.62 -25.59
CA TYR A 644 -14.76 4.40 -26.67
C TYR A 644 -16.19 4.09 -26.21
N GLY A 645 -16.39 3.73 -24.94
CA GLY A 645 -17.70 3.33 -24.38
C GLY A 645 -18.24 1.99 -24.87
N ASP A 646 -17.50 1.23 -25.67
CA ASP A 646 -17.95 -0.02 -26.29
C ASP A 646 -17.95 -1.19 -25.29
N SER A 647 -19.03 -1.97 -25.24
CA SER A 647 -19.18 -3.11 -24.33
C SER A 647 -18.29 -4.30 -24.71
N VAL A 648 -17.85 -4.41 -25.97
CA VAL A 648 -16.95 -5.49 -26.42
C VAL A 648 -15.67 -5.55 -25.58
N PHE A 649 -15.19 -4.40 -25.10
CA PHE A 649 -14.00 -4.32 -24.25
C PHE A 649 -14.22 -4.86 -22.84
N ILE A 650 -15.42 -4.67 -22.29
CA ILE A 650 -15.84 -5.31 -21.02
C ILE A 650 -15.95 -6.82 -21.24
N ASP A 651 -16.51 -7.26 -22.36
CA ASP A 651 -16.65 -8.69 -22.65
C ASP A 651 -15.29 -9.38 -22.81
N ILE A 652 -14.32 -8.72 -23.45
CA ILE A 652 -12.92 -9.20 -23.50
C ILE A 652 -12.33 -9.25 -22.10
N ALA A 653 -12.46 -8.19 -21.30
CA ALA A 653 -11.95 -8.15 -19.93
C ALA A 653 -12.53 -9.30 -19.09
N ARG A 654 -13.85 -9.52 -19.17
CA ARG A 654 -14.54 -10.63 -18.48
C ARG A 654 -14.02 -11.98 -18.94
N HIS A 655 -13.91 -12.19 -20.26
CA HIS A 655 -13.41 -13.45 -20.80
C HIS A 655 -11.99 -13.76 -20.29
N ILE A 656 -11.09 -12.76 -20.34
CA ILE A 656 -9.71 -12.92 -19.90
C ILE A 656 -9.64 -13.12 -18.38
N ALA A 657 -10.44 -12.40 -17.59
CA ALA A 657 -10.50 -12.55 -16.14
C ALA A 657 -10.82 -13.99 -15.71
N THR A 658 -11.71 -14.71 -16.43
CA THR A 658 -11.98 -16.14 -16.14
C THR A 658 -10.78 -17.07 -16.33
N LYS A 659 -9.70 -16.58 -16.96
CA LYS A 659 -8.46 -17.33 -17.21
C LYS A 659 -7.34 -16.93 -16.26
N VAL A 660 -7.54 -15.91 -15.42
CA VAL A 660 -6.55 -15.36 -14.50
C VAL A 660 -6.97 -15.67 -13.07
N SER A 661 -6.22 -16.55 -12.40
CA SER A 661 -6.44 -16.93 -11.01
C SER A 661 -6.07 -15.78 -10.06
N ALA A 662 -6.96 -15.41 -9.13
CA ALA A 662 -6.75 -14.28 -8.23
C ALA A 662 -5.51 -14.40 -7.32
N PRO A 663 -5.17 -15.58 -6.75
CA PRO A 663 -3.93 -15.77 -6.01
C PRO A 663 -2.65 -15.68 -6.86
N ASP A 664 -2.74 -15.98 -8.15
CA ASP A 664 -1.59 -16.06 -9.06
C ASP A 664 -1.27 -14.71 -9.72
N ASP A 665 -2.27 -13.83 -9.83
CA ASP A 665 -2.14 -12.46 -10.37
C ASP A 665 -2.99 -11.48 -9.53
N PRO A 666 -2.59 -11.19 -8.28
CA PRO A 666 -3.36 -10.35 -7.38
C PRO A 666 -3.50 -8.92 -7.92
N GLN A 667 -2.52 -8.46 -8.70
CA GLN A 667 -2.51 -7.12 -9.30
C GLN A 667 -3.69 -6.93 -10.27
N THR A 668 -3.94 -7.88 -11.16
CA THR A 668 -5.07 -7.78 -12.11
C THR A 668 -6.42 -7.63 -11.40
N TRP A 669 -6.61 -8.40 -10.33
CA TRP A 669 -7.85 -8.38 -9.56
C TRP A 669 -8.00 -7.10 -8.75
N LEU A 670 -6.91 -6.61 -8.16
CA LEU A 670 -6.94 -5.41 -7.33
C LEU A 670 -6.89 -4.09 -8.12
N LEU A 671 -6.53 -4.12 -9.41
CA LEU A 671 -6.24 -2.91 -10.19
C LEU A 671 -7.08 -2.76 -11.47
N ALA A 672 -7.65 -3.84 -12.00
CA ALA A 672 -8.25 -3.84 -13.33
C ALA A 672 -9.71 -4.31 -13.40
N ILE A 673 -10.23 -4.98 -12.36
CA ILE A 673 -11.59 -5.54 -12.37
C ILE A 673 -12.44 -4.89 -11.26
N PRO A 674 -13.11 -3.76 -11.53
CA PRO A 674 -13.89 -3.08 -10.51
C PRO A 674 -15.23 -3.80 -10.25
N PRO A 675 -15.71 -3.86 -8.99
CA PRO A 675 -16.99 -4.46 -8.61
C PRO A 675 -18.20 -3.90 -9.37
N ARG A 676 -18.11 -2.65 -9.84
CA ARG A 676 -19.18 -1.94 -10.56
C ARG A 676 -19.40 -2.41 -12.00
N THR A 677 -18.50 -3.20 -12.58
CA THR A 677 -18.63 -3.65 -13.98
C THR A 677 -19.62 -4.81 -14.18
N GLY A 678 -20.25 -5.31 -13.11
CA GLY A 678 -21.14 -6.48 -13.21
C GLY A 678 -20.41 -7.75 -13.67
N ILE A 679 -19.08 -7.77 -13.56
CA ILE A 679 -18.26 -8.96 -13.77
C ILE A 679 -18.48 -9.85 -12.55
N ALA A 680 -19.47 -10.75 -12.64
CA ALA A 680 -19.61 -11.85 -11.71
C ALA A 680 -18.40 -12.78 -11.89
N LEU A 681 -17.49 -12.74 -10.93
CA LEU A 681 -16.33 -13.61 -10.86
C LEU A 681 -16.80 -14.87 -10.14
N ASN A 682 -17.10 -15.91 -10.91
CA ASN A 682 -17.53 -17.22 -10.38
C ASN A 682 -16.38 -17.96 -9.69
#